data_AF-A0A139X966-F1
#
_entry.id   AF-A0A139X966-F1
#
_cell.length_a   1.000
_cell.length_b   1.000
_cell.length_c   1.000
_cell.angle_alpha   90.00
_cell.angle_beta   90.00
_cell.angle_gamma   90.00
#
_symmetry.space_group_name_H-M   'P 1'
#
loop_
_entity.id
_entity.type
_entity.pdbx_description
1 polymer ?
#
loop_
_entity_poly.entity_id
_entity_poly.type
_entity_poly.pdbx_seq_one_letter_code
_entity_poly.pdbx_strand_id
1 'polypeptide(L)'
;MAVNLFDANYYKAANSDLAAAGITTNEQLLSHFQSFGLNEGRSFSPLVNLNFYRASNGDLTGMNNQQAFDHLSNYGVAEGRRFSPFVDLGFYKQVNGDLAALNFNNEQLFEHLSSFGVAEGRQFNPAFDITYYREVNPDLKAAKLNNSQLFEHFQFFGLTEGRVSSSAFNVKVYLANNADLVAAGFGNQQAYSHFLMNGQKEGRPGSDYAGNSLDSARIFPQSTSILAYSDFVGLGDTKDYYRISFDNLTNASLKLDSLTDNADARILDSTGKIIASSLNTGATSETINGTLEAGTYYIEVSSADSANTNYNLTLSTENPLSKAISLGELDGTNSLGKSSTLALSANDFYRFSVKTESTVNALLDGLNGDANLQVIWDVNKNGLVDKSDAIFSSAQSDTTPEQLKGFLPAGSDYYIRVISNTATPINYKVTLSTINQVQTTYNYYSGSGTPDQGTPALFFDSSFGGGTQTAVQGSSQLVSTTYGVAGYSKYDGGAVKLDRNNGYKLKFQVKLNTESHFGDNNGDKLDDNAGFNVTVASGDGKGIELGFWSNEIWAKNYDSASGSFALTHDTSEKATKNTTAMTNYELSVLGDNYQLFADNSYVLSGKLRDYSGIGEKYSLSNYFFLGDNSSSAKADVSIGSISLITLDPATMAN
;
A
#
# COMPACT_ATOMS: atom_id res chain seq x y z
N MET A 1 -0.89 -11.82 52.68
CA MET A 1 -0.94 -10.95 53.91
C MET A 1 -2.22 -10.12 53.77
N ALA A 2 -2.76 -9.53 54.85
CA ALA A 2 -3.96 -8.69 54.68
C ALA A 2 -3.67 -7.54 53.70
N VAL A 3 -4.42 -7.47 52.60
CA VAL A 3 -4.22 -6.47 51.55
C VAL A 3 -4.79 -5.12 52.02
N ASN A 4 -4.01 -4.04 51.89
CA ASN A 4 -4.52 -2.71 52.21
C ASN A 4 -5.47 -2.23 51.12
N LEU A 5 -6.77 -2.19 51.43
CA LEU A 5 -7.82 -1.76 50.50
C LEU A 5 -8.15 -0.27 50.61
N PHE A 6 -7.63 0.45 51.61
CA PHE A 6 -8.01 1.82 51.93
C PHE A 6 -7.10 2.86 51.25
N ASP A 7 -7.70 3.81 50.55
CA ASP A 7 -7.02 4.97 49.97
C ASP A 7 -7.48 6.25 50.69
N ALA A 8 -6.59 6.84 51.49
CA ALA A 8 -6.88 8.03 52.27
C ALA A 8 -7.18 9.27 51.40
N ASN A 9 -6.50 9.41 50.26
CA ASN A 9 -6.69 10.57 49.38
C ASN A 9 -8.05 10.49 48.70
N TYR A 10 -8.40 9.31 48.19
CA TYR A 10 -9.71 9.07 47.60
C TYR A 10 -10.83 9.17 48.64
N TYR A 11 -10.66 8.58 49.82
CA TYR A 11 -11.67 8.65 50.90
C TYR A 11 -11.96 10.10 51.28
N LYS A 12 -10.92 10.94 51.37
CA LYS A 12 -11.07 12.39 51.59
C LYS A 12 -11.81 13.08 50.44
N ALA A 13 -11.48 12.76 49.19
CA ALA A 13 -12.09 13.39 48.02
C ALA A 13 -13.57 13.00 47.84
N ALA A 14 -13.91 11.73 48.05
CA ALA A 14 -15.27 11.21 47.91
C ALA A 14 -16.21 11.60 49.06
N ASN A 15 -15.66 12.03 50.21
CA ASN A 15 -16.41 12.35 51.43
C ASN A 15 -16.09 13.77 51.90
N SER A 16 -16.62 14.77 51.18
CA SER A 16 -16.29 16.18 51.39
C SER A 16 -16.69 16.74 52.76
N ASP A 17 -17.64 16.09 53.44
CA ASP A 17 -18.08 16.42 54.80
C ASP A 17 -16.99 16.20 55.87
N LEU A 18 -16.04 15.29 55.63
CA LEU A 18 -14.96 14.98 56.59
C LEU A 18 -14.04 16.17 56.83
N ALA A 19 -13.76 16.95 55.78
CA ALA A 19 -12.95 18.17 55.90
C ALA A 19 -13.64 19.22 56.78
N ALA A 20 -14.97 19.35 56.65
CA ALA A 20 -15.76 20.26 57.50
C ALA A 20 -15.80 19.78 58.97
N ALA A 21 -15.67 18.48 59.21
CA ALA A 21 -15.56 17.88 60.54
C ALA A 21 -14.14 17.92 61.12
N GLY A 22 -13.15 18.52 60.44
CA GLY A 22 -11.77 18.61 60.90
C GLY A 22 -10.95 17.32 60.77
N ILE A 23 -11.49 16.31 60.08
CA ILE A 23 -10.81 15.03 59.81
C ILE A 23 -9.96 15.20 58.56
N THR A 24 -8.65 15.41 58.74
CA THR A 24 -7.77 15.86 57.64
C THR A 24 -6.47 15.06 57.47
N THR A 25 -6.01 14.33 58.50
CA THR A 25 -4.80 13.48 58.41
C THR A 25 -5.14 12.05 57.99
N ASN A 26 -4.18 11.33 57.42
CA ASN A 26 -4.37 9.93 57.00
C ASN A 26 -4.78 9.03 58.17
N GLU A 27 -4.24 9.23 59.37
CA GLU A 27 -4.61 8.46 60.56
C GLU A 27 -6.05 8.76 61.00
N GLN A 28 -6.46 10.03 60.97
CA GLN A 28 -7.84 10.43 61.28
C GLN A 28 -8.83 9.85 60.26
N LEU A 29 -8.48 9.89 58.97
CA LEU A 29 -9.29 9.34 57.88
C LEU A 29 -9.43 7.82 57.99
N LEU A 30 -8.34 7.10 58.27
CA LEU A 30 -8.37 5.66 58.50
C LEU A 30 -9.20 5.30 59.75
N SER A 31 -9.01 6.04 60.84
CA SER A 31 -9.78 5.82 62.09
C SER A 31 -11.27 6.08 61.88
N HIS A 32 -11.64 7.14 61.15
CA HIS A 32 -13.02 7.43 60.79
C HIS A 32 -13.60 6.35 59.88
N PHE A 33 -12.86 5.91 58.87
CA PHE A 33 -13.28 4.83 57.97
C PHE A 33 -13.58 3.54 58.74
N GLN A 34 -12.68 3.13 59.63
CA GLN A 34 -12.84 1.92 60.43
C GLN A 34 -14.00 2.03 61.43
N SER A 35 -14.20 3.19 62.04
CA SER A 35 -15.21 3.38 63.09
C SER A 35 -16.63 3.62 62.54
N PHE A 36 -16.74 4.32 61.40
CA PHE A 36 -18.00 4.79 60.84
C PHE A 36 -18.13 4.48 59.34
N GLY A 37 -17.11 4.85 58.56
CA GLY A 37 -17.19 4.80 57.10
C GLY A 37 -17.52 3.44 56.49
N LEU A 38 -16.96 2.36 57.06
CA LEU A 38 -17.27 1.00 56.66
C LEU A 38 -18.75 0.67 56.90
N ASN A 39 -19.27 0.93 58.09
CA ASN A 39 -20.66 0.67 58.42
C ASN A 39 -21.62 1.53 57.57
N GLU A 40 -21.25 2.78 57.30
CA GLU A 40 -22.00 3.71 56.46
C GLU A 40 -21.92 3.38 54.96
N GLY A 41 -21.00 2.51 54.55
CA GLY A 41 -20.80 2.14 53.14
C GLY A 41 -20.18 3.25 52.29
N ARG A 42 -19.40 4.15 52.92
CA ARG A 42 -18.73 5.25 52.22
C ARG A 42 -17.67 4.73 51.25
N SER A 43 -17.57 5.36 50.07
CA SER A 43 -16.54 5.04 49.08
C SER A 43 -15.15 5.34 49.63
N PHE A 44 -14.26 4.35 49.64
CA PHE A 44 -12.95 4.39 50.33
C PHE A 44 -11.76 4.02 49.47
N SER A 45 -12.01 3.62 48.23
CA SER A 45 -10.99 3.27 47.26
C SER A 45 -11.55 3.47 45.86
N PRO A 46 -10.75 3.97 44.91
CA PRO A 46 -11.15 4.01 43.51
C PRO A 46 -11.14 2.59 42.89
N LEU A 47 -10.45 1.63 43.53
CA LEU A 47 -10.26 0.28 43.00
C LEU A 47 -11.20 -0.77 43.60
N VAL A 48 -11.92 -0.46 44.68
CA VAL A 48 -12.73 -1.44 45.43
C VAL A 48 -14.16 -0.95 45.61
N ASN A 49 -15.13 -1.85 45.34
CA ASN A 49 -16.54 -1.61 45.61
C ASN A 49 -17.15 -2.80 46.33
N LEU A 50 -17.45 -2.66 47.63
CA LEU A 50 -17.97 -3.76 48.46
C LEU A 50 -19.39 -4.22 48.06
N ASN A 51 -20.22 -3.32 47.53
CA ASN A 51 -21.53 -3.69 47.01
C ASN A 51 -21.37 -4.59 45.77
N PHE A 52 -20.49 -4.19 44.84
CA PHE A 52 -20.16 -5.00 43.67
C PHE A 52 -19.54 -6.34 44.09
N TYR A 53 -18.59 -6.33 45.03
CA TYR A 53 -17.96 -7.54 45.54
C TYR A 53 -18.98 -8.56 46.05
N ARG A 54 -19.97 -8.13 46.85
CA ARG A 54 -21.05 -9.03 47.29
C ARG A 54 -21.96 -9.48 46.15
N ALA A 55 -22.33 -8.56 45.25
CA ALA A 55 -23.21 -8.87 44.14
C ALA A 55 -22.58 -9.86 43.14
N SER A 56 -21.27 -9.78 42.94
CA SER A 56 -20.53 -10.65 42.02
C SER A 56 -20.13 -12.00 42.62
N ASN A 57 -20.26 -12.18 43.94
CA ASN A 57 -19.86 -13.40 44.65
C ASN A 57 -21.03 -13.89 45.52
N GLY A 58 -21.83 -14.81 44.98
CA GLY A 58 -23.11 -15.20 45.56
C GLY A 58 -23.06 -15.73 47.00
N ASP A 59 -21.92 -16.32 47.39
CA ASP A 59 -21.64 -16.79 48.75
C ASP A 59 -21.51 -15.65 49.79
N LEU A 60 -21.34 -14.41 49.35
CA LEU A 60 -21.11 -13.24 50.21
C LEU A 60 -22.37 -12.38 50.43
N THR A 61 -23.51 -12.74 49.84
CA THR A 61 -24.75 -11.94 49.82
C THR A 61 -25.28 -11.55 51.20
N GLY A 62 -24.99 -12.32 52.25
CA GLY A 62 -25.40 -12.03 53.64
C GLY A 62 -24.38 -11.25 54.48
N MET A 63 -23.20 -10.92 53.95
CA MET A 63 -22.15 -10.22 54.71
C MET A 63 -22.45 -8.73 54.85
N ASN A 64 -22.25 -8.18 56.05
CA ASN A 64 -22.22 -6.73 56.24
C ASN A 64 -20.92 -6.12 55.65
N ASN A 65 -20.80 -4.79 55.65
CA ASN A 65 -19.64 -4.11 55.06
C ASN A 65 -18.31 -4.47 55.74
N GLN A 66 -18.29 -4.62 57.06
CA GLN A 66 -17.09 -5.04 57.79
C GLN A 66 -16.66 -6.45 57.38
N GLN A 67 -17.59 -7.41 57.39
CA GLN A 67 -17.33 -8.79 57.00
C GLN A 67 -16.86 -8.90 55.54
N ALA A 68 -17.48 -8.15 54.63
CA ALA A 68 -17.08 -8.13 53.22
C ALA A 68 -15.69 -7.50 53.02
N PHE A 69 -15.37 -6.44 53.76
CA PHE A 69 -14.05 -5.82 53.75
C PHE A 69 -12.97 -6.78 54.28
N ASP A 70 -13.22 -7.40 55.44
CA ASP A 70 -12.31 -8.35 56.06
C ASP A 70 -12.09 -9.57 55.16
N HIS A 71 -13.15 -10.10 54.56
CA HIS A 71 -13.02 -11.21 53.62
C HIS A 71 -12.21 -10.80 52.38
N LEU A 72 -12.49 -9.63 51.79
CA LEU A 72 -11.76 -9.18 50.61
C LEU A 72 -10.27 -9.00 50.89
N SER A 73 -9.94 -8.36 52.02
CA SER A 73 -8.57 -8.06 52.44
C SER A 73 -7.76 -9.32 52.77
N ASN A 74 -8.39 -10.31 53.41
CA ASN A 74 -7.71 -11.54 53.84
C ASN A 74 -7.70 -12.67 52.80
N TYR A 75 -8.71 -12.72 51.91
CA TYR A 75 -8.91 -13.86 51.00
C TYR A 75 -9.28 -13.43 49.58
N GLY A 76 -10.24 -12.50 49.43
CA GLY A 76 -10.86 -12.23 48.14
C GLY A 76 -9.90 -11.73 47.06
N VAL A 77 -8.92 -10.88 47.43
CA VAL A 77 -7.89 -10.43 46.48
C VAL A 77 -7.01 -11.60 46.06
N ALA A 78 -6.47 -12.38 47.01
CA ALA A 78 -5.63 -13.54 46.72
C ALA A 78 -6.34 -14.56 45.82
N GLU A 79 -7.63 -14.83 46.08
CA GLU A 79 -8.47 -15.73 45.31
C GLU A 79 -8.81 -15.20 43.89
N GLY A 80 -8.53 -13.92 43.61
CA GLY A 80 -8.85 -13.30 42.31
C GLY A 80 -10.34 -13.05 42.11
N ARG A 81 -11.11 -12.92 43.20
CA ARG A 81 -12.55 -12.65 43.14
C ARG A 81 -12.82 -11.27 42.54
N ARG A 82 -13.99 -11.11 41.92
CA ARG A 82 -14.41 -9.84 41.31
C ARG A 82 -14.90 -8.88 42.40
N PHE A 83 -14.11 -7.85 42.69
CA PHE A 83 -14.39 -6.85 43.76
C PHE A 83 -14.61 -5.43 43.24
N SER A 84 -14.51 -5.22 41.93
CA SER A 84 -14.67 -3.92 41.30
C SER A 84 -15.25 -4.06 39.90
N PRO A 85 -16.16 -3.15 39.50
CA PRO A 85 -16.62 -3.11 38.12
C PRO A 85 -15.53 -2.64 37.14
N PHE A 86 -14.42 -2.06 37.63
CA PHE A 86 -13.37 -1.47 36.79
C PHE A 86 -12.05 -2.24 36.82
N VAL A 87 -11.81 -3.13 37.79
CA VAL A 87 -10.51 -3.78 37.95
C VAL A 87 -10.57 -5.23 37.50
N ASP A 88 -9.70 -5.59 36.56
CA ASP A 88 -9.40 -6.97 36.19
C ASP A 88 -7.90 -7.24 36.36
N LEU A 89 -7.51 -7.88 37.46
CA LEU A 89 -6.11 -8.17 37.75
C LEU A 89 -5.48 -9.16 36.74
N GLY A 90 -6.29 -10.05 36.16
CA GLY A 90 -5.84 -10.99 35.14
C GLY A 90 -5.49 -10.24 33.85
N PHE A 91 -6.39 -9.36 33.39
CA PHE A 91 -6.14 -8.48 32.26
C PHE A 91 -4.95 -7.55 32.53
N TYR A 92 -4.89 -6.94 33.71
CA TYR A 92 -3.80 -6.05 34.11
C TYR A 92 -2.44 -6.74 34.00
N LYS A 93 -2.32 -7.99 34.46
CA LYS A 93 -1.09 -8.80 34.28
C LYS A 93 -0.82 -9.10 32.80
N GLN A 94 -1.84 -9.43 32.02
CA GLN A 94 -1.71 -9.86 30.64
C GLN A 94 -1.19 -8.75 29.71
N VAL A 95 -1.72 -7.53 29.83
CA VAL A 95 -1.40 -6.43 28.89
C VAL A 95 -0.16 -5.64 29.28
N ASN A 96 0.29 -5.76 30.54
CA ASN A 96 1.51 -5.13 31.04
C ASN A 96 2.63 -6.18 31.10
N GLY A 97 3.33 -6.36 29.97
CA GLY A 97 4.26 -7.48 29.76
C GLY A 97 5.40 -7.59 30.79
N ASP A 98 5.80 -6.47 31.40
CA ASP A 98 6.74 -6.44 32.52
C ASP A 98 6.19 -7.12 33.79
N LEU A 99 4.90 -6.94 34.08
CA LEU A 99 4.23 -7.61 35.21
C LEU A 99 4.05 -9.11 34.95
N ALA A 100 3.83 -9.49 33.69
CA ALA A 100 3.78 -10.90 33.30
C ALA A 100 5.13 -11.59 33.56
N ALA A 101 6.25 -10.94 33.24
CA ALA A 101 7.60 -11.47 33.46
C ALA A 101 7.96 -11.63 34.95
N LEU A 102 7.39 -10.78 35.82
CA LEU A 102 7.62 -10.81 37.27
C LEU A 102 6.81 -11.89 38.02
N ASN A 103 5.87 -12.57 37.34
CA ASN A 103 5.02 -13.62 37.92
C ASN A 103 4.29 -13.22 39.21
N PHE A 104 3.88 -11.96 39.33
CA PHE A 104 3.11 -11.49 40.48
C PHE A 104 1.81 -12.29 40.69
N ASN A 105 1.50 -12.52 41.97
CA ASN A 105 0.22 -13.04 42.42
C ASN A 105 -0.82 -11.90 42.51
N ASN A 106 -2.09 -12.23 42.79
CA ASN A 106 -3.16 -11.23 42.79
C ASN A 106 -2.99 -10.13 43.86
N GLU A 107 -2.45 -10.46 45.05
CA GLU A 107 -2.17 -9.46 46.10
C GLU A 107 -1.12 -8.45 45.60
N GLN A 108 -0.03 -8.94 45.01
CA GLN A 108 1.04 -8.11 44.46
C GLN A 108 0.58 -7.28 43.25
N LEU A 109 -0.28 -7.83 42.39
CA LEU A 109 -0.88 -7.08 41.28
C LEU A 109 -1.78 -5.95 41.78
N PHE A 110 -2.58 -6.21 42.81
CA PHE A 110 -3.41 -5.18 43.42
C PHE A 110 -2.56 -4.08 44.08
N GLU A 111 -1.55 -4.47 44.86
CA GLU A 111 -0.60 -3.53 45.49
C GLU A 111 0.12 -2.67 44.44
N HIS A 112 0.58 -3.28 43.35
CA HIS A 112 1.22 -2.57 42.24
C HIS A 112 0.23 -1.63 41.53
N LEU A 113 -0.98 -2.09 41.22
CA LEU A 113 -2.00 -1.26 40.57
C LEU A 113 -2.35 -0.03 41.44
N SER A 114 -2.52 -0.25 42.75
CA SER A 114 -2.84 0.78 43.74
C SER A 114 -1.70 1.78 43.91
N SER A 115 -0.45 1.31 44.01
CA SER A 115 0.70 2.17 44.31
C SER A 115 1.28 2.88 43.07
N PHE A 116 1.20 2.24 41.91
CA PHE A 116 1.88 2.69 40.69
C PHE A 116 0.97 2.65 39.47
N GLY A 117 0.24 1.56 39.24
CA GLY A 117 -0.42 1.28 37.97
C GLY A 117 -1.38 2.38 37.50
N VAL A 118 -2.24 2.89 38.39
CA VAL A 118 -3.13 4.01 38.05
C VAL A 118 -2.33 5.28 37.75
N ALA A 119 -1.36 5.62 38.60
CA ALA A 119 -0.53 6.82 38.42
C ALA A 119 0.29 6.78 37.12
N GLU A 120 0.75 5.61 36.71
CA GLU A 120 1.47 5.35 35.46
C GLU A 120 0.55 5.31 34.23
N GLY A 121 -0.77 5.26 34.41
CA GLY A 121 -1.74 5.21 33.32
C GLY A 121 -1.85 3.84 32.66
N ARG A 122 -1.46 2.77 33.39
CA ARG A 122 -1.51 1.40 32.87
C ARG A 122 -2.94 0.92 32.70
N GLN A 123 -3.17 0.14 31.66
CA GLN A 123 -4.49 -0.42 31.38
C GLN A 123 -4.76 -1.65 32.24
N PHE A 124 -5.91 -1.68 32.92
CA PHE A 124 -6.31 -2.75 33.86
C PHE A 124 -7.71 -3.32 33.58
N ASN A 125 -8.37 -2.88 32.51
CA ASN A 125 -9.51 -3.54 31.89
C ASN A 125 -9.63 -3.10 30.42
N PRO A 126 -10.31 -3.86 29.55
CA PRO A 126 -10.42 -3.52 28.13
C PRO A 126 -11.35 -2.33 27.83
N ALA A 127 -12.29 -2.00 28.72
CA ALA A 127 -13.31 -0.97 28.49
C ALA A 127 -12.89 0.45 28.91
N PHE A 128 -11.74 0.60 29.56
CA PHE A 128 -11.19 1.89 29.98
C PHE A 128 -9.66 1.92 29.84
N ASP A 129 -9.17 2.89 29.08
CA ASP A 129 -7.75 3.22 28.94
C ASP A 129 -7.59 4.70 29.28
N ILE A 130 -6.83 5.00 30.34
CA ILE A 130 -6.66 6.36 30.86
C ILE A 130 -6.05 7.30 29.82
N THR A 131 -5.09 6.81 29.04
CA THR A 131 -4.41 7.62 28.03
C THR A 131 -5.35 7.89 26.87
N TYR A 132 -6.03 6.86 26.38
CA TYR A 132 -7.04 7.00 25.34
C TYR A 132 -8.16 7.96 25.76
N TYR A 133 -8.69 7.78 26.98
CA TYR A 133 -9.76 8.60 27.54
C TYR A 133 -9.39 10.08 27.59
N ARG A 134 -8.15 10.42 27.96
CA ARG A 134 -7.65 11.81 27.90
C ARG A 134 -7.66 12.34 26.46
N GLU A 135 -7.13 11.57 25.53
CA GLU A 135 -6.89 12.04 24.16
C GLU A 135 -8.16 12.26 23.36
N VAL A 136 -9.18 11.41 23.55
CA VAL A 136 -10.45 11.50 22.81
C VAL A 136 -11.47 12.46 23.41
N ASN A 137 -11.21 13.00 24.60
CA ASN A 137 -12.07 13.96 25.29
C ASN A 137 -11.35 15.31 25.42
N PRO A 138 -11.53 16.25 24.46
CA PRO A 138 -10.74 17.49 24.37
C PRO A 138 -10.76 18.36 25.63
N ASP A 139 -11.88 18.39 26.35
CA ASP A 139 -12.04 19.11 27.61
C ASP A 139 -11.17 18.53 28.74
N LEU A 140 -11.05 17.20 28.82
CA LEU A 140 -10.18 16.52 29.79
C LEU A 140 -8.69 16.73 29.45
N LYS A 141 -8.36 16.72 28.15
CA LYS A 141 -7.02 17.08 27.67
C LYS A 141 -6.65 18.52 28.05
N ALA A 142 -7.58 19.45 27.88
CA ALA A 142 -7.40 20.85 28.27
C ALA A 142 -7.28 21.04 29.79
N ALA A 143 -8.01 20.24 30.58
CA ALA A 143 -7.99 20.29 32.05
C ALA A 143 -6.69 19.76 32.67
N LYS A 144 -5.84 19.06 31.90
CA LYS A 144 -4.53 18.52 32.33
C LYS A 144 -4.61 17.67 33.62
N LEU A 145 -5.70 16.91 33.76
CA LEU A 145 -5.89 16.00 34.89
C LEU A 145 -4.82 14.90 34.89
N ASN A 146 -4.35 14.55 36.09
CA ASN A 146 -3.47 13.39 36.27
C ASN A 146 -4.25 12.08 36.08
N ASN A 147 -3.54 10.95 35.97
CA ASN A 147 -4.16 9.66 35.65
C ASN A 147 -5.18 9.20 36.71
N SER A 148 -4.92 9.43 38.00
CA SER A 148 -5.87 9.12 39.07
C SER A 148 -7.14 9.96 38.96
N GLN A 149 -7.00 11.27 38.71
CA GLN A 149 -8.13 12.18 38.52
C GLN A 149 -8.96 11.84 37.28
N LEU A 150 -8.33 11.35 36.20
CA LEU A 150 -9.05 10.89 35.01
C LEU A 150 -9.83 9.62 35.28
N PHE A 151 -9.27 8.68 36.04
CA PHE A 151 -9.97 7.48 36.44
C PHE A 151 -11.18 7.83 37.33
N GLU A 152 -10.99 8.69 38.34
CA GLU A 152 -12.08 9.19 39.17
C GLU A 152 -13.15 9.91 38.33
N HIS A 153 -12.75 10.78 37.40
CA HIS A 153 -13.66 11.45 36.50
C HIS A 153 -14.51 10.46 35.70
N PHE A 154 -13.89 9.41 35.15
CA PHE A 154 -14.61 8.37 34.43
C PHE A 154 -15.63 7.65 35.32
N GLN A 155 -15.25 7.31 36.55
CA GLN A 155 -16.11 6.59 37.51
C GLN A 155 -17.33 7.41 37.94
N PHE A 156 -17.15 8.70 38.21
CA PHE A 156 -18.22 9.55 38.74
C PHE A 156 -19.06 10.22 37.64
N PHE A 157 -18.46 10.55 36.50
CA PHE A 157 -19.09 11.35 35.46
C PHE A 157 -19.02 10.68 34.09
N GLY A 158 -17.83 10.32 33.64
CA GLY A 158 -17.58 9.89 32.26
C GLY A 158 -18.43 8.73 31.78
N LEU A 159 -18.59 7.70 32.62
CA LEU A 159 -19.43 6.55 32.27
C LEU A 159 -20.92 6.93 32.21
N THR A 160 -21.40 7.75 33.15
CA THR A 160 -22.78 8.26 33.14
C THR A 160 -23.06 9.11 31.90
N GLU A 161 -22.12 9.97 31.51
CA GLU A 161 -22.20 10.82 30.31
C GLU A 161 -22.09 10.03 29.00
N GLY A 162 -21.64 8.77 29.08
CA GLY A 162 -21.39 7.90 27.93
C GLY A 162 -20.23 8.38 27.07
N ARG A 163 -19.15 8.84 27.71
CA ARG A 163 -17.91 9.23 27.02
C ARG A 163 -17.18 7.98 26.51
N VAL A 164 -16.52 8.13 25.35
CA VAL A 164 -15.65 7.08 24.79
C VAL A 164 -14.47 6.87 25.73
N SER A 165 -14.24 5.62 26.14
CA SER A 165 -13.40 5.29 27.30
C SER A 165 -12.20 4.40 26.99
N SER A 166 -12.24 3.65 25.89
CA SER A 166 -11.07 2.97 25.34
C SER A 166 -11.27 2.78 23.84
N SER A 167 -10.21 2.37 23.15
CA SER A 167 -10.35 1.90 21.76
C SER A 167 -11.24 0.68 21.66
N ALA A 168 -11.34 -0.14 22.70
CA ALA A 168 -12.14 -1.37 22.72
C ALA A 168 -13.55 -1.23 23.26
N PHE A 169 -13.94 -0.04 23.71
CA PHE A 169 -15.28 0.17 24.21
C PHE A 169 -15.75 1.62 24.07
N ASN A 170 -16.88 1.76 23.39
CA ASN A 170 -17.69 2.97 23.36
C ASN A 170 -19.11 2.60 23.77
N VAL A 171 -19.52 2.98 24.98
CA VAL A 171 -20.81 2.55 25.55
C VAL A 171 -22.02 2.95 24.71
N LYS A 172 -21.94 4.08 23.98
CA LYS A 172 -23.02 4.53 23.10
C LYS A 172 -23.14 3.64 21.88
N VAL A 173 -22.00 3.29 21.27
CA VAL A 173 -21.95 2.34 20.14
C VAL A 173 -22.38 0.95 20.60
N TYR A 174 -21.87 0.50 21.75
CA TYR A 174 -22.24 -0.79 22.31
C TYR A 174 -23.75 -0.91 22.57
N LEU A 175 -24.39 0.12 23.13
CA LEU A 175 -25.85 0.12 23.29
C LEU A 175 -26.58 0.18 21.94
N ALA A 176 -26.10 0.98 20.99
CA ALA A 176 -26.70 1.09 19.66
C ALA A 176 -26.68 -0.25 18.90
N ASN A 177 -25.58 -0.99 19.02
CA ASN A 177 -25.38 -2.27 18.32
C ASN A 177 -26.06 -3.45 19.02
N ASN A 178 -26.61 -3.25 20.22
CA ASN A 178 -27.19 -4.31 21.05
C ASN A 178 -28.60 -3.93 21.52
N ALA A 179 -29.54 -3.95 20.57
CA ALA A 179 -30.93 -3.54 20.78
C ALA A 179 -31.67 -4.34 21.87
N ASP A 180 -31.28 -5.59 22.10
CA ASP A 180 -31.79 -6.43 23.18
C ASP A 180 -31.44 -5.87 24.58
N LEU A 181 -30.25 -5.30 24.74
CA LEU A 181 -29.84 -4.66 25.99
C LEU A 181 -30.65 -3.38 26.24
N VAL A 182 -30.89 -2.60 25.18
CA VAL A 182 -31.75 -1.41 25.25
C VAL A 182 -33.18 -1.80 25.61
N ALA A 183 -33.72 -2.85 24.99
CA ALA A 183 -35.05 -3.39 25.31
C ALA A 183 -35.14 -3.91 26.76
N ALA A 184 -34.05 -4.44 27.31
CA ALA A 184 -33.93 -4.83 28.71
C ALA A 184 -33.73 -3.64 29.67
N GLY A 185 -33.72 -2.40 29.17
CA GLY A 185 -33.61 -1.17 29.96
C GLY A 185 -32.18 -0.86 30.43
N PHE A 186 -31.16 -1.37 29.74
CA PHE A 186 -29.77 -1.11 30.14
C PHE A 186 -29.39 0.35 29.87
N GLY A 187 -28.81 1.00 30.88
CA GLY A 187 -28.09 2.26 30.74
C GLY A 187 -26.59 2.03 30.58
N ASN A 188 -25.81 3.12 30.57
CA ASN A 188 -24.36 3.06 30.32
C ASN A 188 -23.62 2.17 31.32
N GLN A 189 -23.97 2.23 32.60
CA GLN A 189 -23.36 1.41 33.64
C GLN A 189 -23.63 -0.08 33.42
N GLN A 190 -24.89 -0.46 33.15
CA GLN A 190 -25.24 -1.85 32.88
C GLN A 190 -24.57 -2.36 31.59
N ALA A 191 -24.49 -1.53 30.55
CA ALA A 191 -23.81 -1.86 29.30
C ALA A 191 -22.30 -2.06 29.48
N TYR A 192 -21.64 -1.19 30.24
CA TYR A 192 -20.22 -1.31 30.58
C TYR A 192 -19.94 -2.62 31.36
N SER A 193 -20.76 -2.91 32.37
CA SER A 193 -20.66 -4.18 33.10
C SER A 193 -20.96 -5.38 32.20
N HIS A 194 -21.97 -5.28 31.32
CA HIS A 194 -22.31 -6.35 30.39
C HIS A 194 -21.15 -6.67 29.45
N PHE A 195 -20.54 -5.65 28.84
CA PHE A 195 -19.40 -5.84 27.94
C PHE A 195 -18.25 -6.59 28.63
N LEU A 196 -17.89 -6.18 29.85
CA LEU A 196 -16.81 -6.80 30.62
C LEU A 196 -17.12 -8.22 31.08
N MET A 197 -18.39 -8.54 31.35
CA MET A 197 -18.77 -9.84 31.95
C MET A 197 -19.20 -10.89 30.92
N ASN A 198 -19.95 -10.46 29.91
CA ASN A 198 -20.63 -11.33 28.94
C ASN A 198 -20.34 -10.93 27.50
N GLY A 199 -20.36 -9.63 27.16
CA GLY A 199 -20.27 -9.14 25.79
C GLY A 199 -19.08 -9.69 25.00
N GLN A 200 -17.89 -9.72 25.61
CA GLN A 200 -16.70 -10.29 24.97
C GLN A 200 -16.81 -11.81 24.74
N LYS A 201 -17.48 -12.54 25.63
CA LYS A 201 -17.70 -13.99 25.49
C LYS A 201 -18.79 -14.29 24.45
N GLU A 202 -19.73 -13.37 24.30
CA GLU A 202 -20.80 -13.41 23.31
C GLU A 202 -20.33 -12.92 21.93
N GLY A 203 -19.10 -12.41 21.81
CA GLY A 203 -18.56 -11.87 20.56
C GLY A 203 -19.13 -10.52 20.14
N ARG A 204 -19.77 -9.77 21.05
CA ARG A 204 -20.35 -8.44 20.76
C ARG A 204 -19.22 -7.39 20.68
N PRO A 205 -19.04 -6.69 19.55
CA PRO A 205 -18.00 -5.67 19.41
C PRO A 205 -18.27 -4.49 20.35
N GLY A 206 -17.21 -4.03 21.03
CA GLY A 206 -17.31 -2.96 22.04
C GLY A 206 -17.29 -1.54 21.48
N SER A 207 -16.76 -1.35 20.27
CA SER A 207 -16.66 -0.07 19.54
C SER A 207 -16.75 -0.34 18.04
N ASP A 208 -17.12 0.68 17.26
CA ASP A 208 -16.94 0.74 15.80
C ASP A 208 -15.46 1.08 15.53
N TYR A 209 -14.77 0.20 14.82
CA TYR A 209 -13.35 0.37 14.47
C TYR A 209 -13.13 0.68 12.99
N ALA A 210 -14.04 0.25 12.12
CA ALA A 210 -13.92 0.33 10.68
C ALA A 210 -14.46 1.65 10.11
N GLY A 211 -15.38 2.29 10.82
CA GLY A 211 -15.91 3.60 10.49
C GLY A 211 -16.74 3.59 9.20
N ASN A 212 -17.55 4.63 9.05
CA ASN A 212 -18.56 4.72 7.98
C ASN A 212 -18.10 5.48 6.72
N SER A 213 -16.79 5.72 6.55
CA SER A 213 -16.21 6.41 5.39
C SER A 213 -14.80 5.92 5.04
N LEU A 214 -14.34 6.20 3.81
CA LEU A 214 -12.98 5.88 3.36
C LEU A 214 -11.90 6.56 4.22
N ASP A 215 -12.16 7.77 4.70
CA ASP A 215 -11.20 8.53 5.54
C ASP A 215 -11.08 7.94 6.94
N SER A 216 -12.16 7.37 7.46
CA SER A 216 -12.20 6.69 8.76
C SER A 216 -11.83 5.21 8.69
N ALA A 217 -11.50 4.69 7.50
CA ALA A 217 -11.33 3.27 7.27
C ALA A 217 -10.24 2.65 8.15
N ARG A 218 -10.55 1.50 8.76
CA ARG A 218 -9.58 0.73 9.55
C ARG A 218 -8.47 0.22 8.68
N ILE A 219 -7.23 0.44 9.09
CA ILE A 219 -6.07 -0.06 8.37
C ILE A 219 -5.99 -1.58 8.57
N PHE A 220 -5.99 -2.29 7.45
CA PHE A 220 -5.68 -3.70 7.35
C PHE A 220 -4.15 -3.79 7.16
N PRO A 221 -3.37 -4.16 8.20
CA PRO A 221 -1.92 -4.11 8.13
C PRO A 221 -1.40 -5.13 7.10
N GLN A 222 -0.31 -4.80 6.41
CA GLN A 222 0.42 -5.79 5.62
C GLN A 222 1.14 -6.76 6.58
N SER A 223 0.47 -7.82 7.02
CA SER A 223 1.10 -8.85 7.88
C SER A 223 0.45 -10.22 7.72
N THR A 224 1.15 -11.11 7.01
CA THR A 224 0.93 -12.56 6.89
C THR A 224 -0.39 -13.03 6.26
N SER A 225 -0.38 -14.28 5.81
CA SER A 225 -1.25 -14.85 4.77
C SER A 225 -2.76 -14.83 5.05
N ILE A 226 -3.18 -14.57 6.29
CA ILE A 226 -4.58 -14.48 6.71
C ILE A 226 -4.70 -13.47 7.85
N LEU A 227 -5.63 -12.54 7.73
CA LEU A 227 -6.01 -11.59 8.78
C LEU A 227 -7.52 -11.59 8.91
N ALA A 228 -8.01 -11.50 10.15
CA ALA A 228 -9.43 -11.53 10.46
C ALA A 228 -9.82 -10.40 11.42
N TYR A 229 -10.93 -9.72 11.13
CA TYR A 229 -11.56 -8.74 11.99
C TYR A 229 -13.02 -9.09 12.24
N SER A 230 -13.47 -8.93 13.47
CA SER A 230 -14.89 -9.01 13.83
C SER A 230 -15.42 -7.60 14.02
N ASP A 231 -16.60 -7.32 13.46
CA ASP A 231 -17.30 -6.02 13.57
C ASP A 231 -18.81 -6.19 13.39
N PHE A 232 -19.55 -5.09 13.30
CA PHE A 232 -21.00 -5.06 13.17
C PHE A 232 -21.45 -3.98 12.18
N VAL A 233 -22.39 -4.34 11.29
CA VAL A 233 -23.16 -3.36 10.51
C VAL A 233 -24.66 -3.46 10.81
N GLY A 234 -25.34 -2.32 10.79
CA GLY A 234 -26.76 -2.21 11.12
C GLY A 234 -27.36 -0.83 10.92
N LEU A 235 -28.57 -0.62 11.45
CA LEU A 235 -29.34 0.62 11.31
C LEU A 235 -28.63 1.87 11.86
N GLY A 236 -27.79 1.70 12.88
CA GLY A 236 -26.98 2.77 13.47
C GLY A 236 -25.55 2.85 12.93
N ASP A 237 -25.14 1.85 12.15
CA ASP A 237 -23.77 1.64 11.69
C ASP A 237 -23.80 0.99 10.31
N THR A 238 -24.16 1.76 9.30
CA THR A 238 -24.60 1.17 8.02
C THR A 238 -23.46 0.58 7.21
N LYS A 239 -22.23 1.01 7.47
CA LYS A 239 -21.05 0.66 6.69
C LYS A 239 -19.80 0.63 7.54
N ASP A 240 -18.98 -0.35 7.23
CA ASP A 240 -17.64 -0.48 7.74
C ASP A 240 -16.64 -0.46 6.59
N TYR A 241 -15.62 0.39 6.70
CA TYR A 241 -14.54 0.47 5.71
C TYR A 241 -13.21 -0.03 6.26
N TYR A 242 -12.53 -0.86 5.47
CA TYR A 242 -11.16 -1.28 5.73
C TYR A 242 -10.26 -0.82 4.60
N ARG A 243 -9.09 -0.27 4.92
CA ARG A 243 -8.10 0.15 3.92
C ARG A 243 -6.96 -0.86 3.87
N ILE A 244 -6.62 -1.30 2.67
CA ILE A 244 -5.47 -2.16 2.41
C ILE A 244 -4.58 -1.55 1.33
N SER A 245 -3.28 -1.85 1.34
CA SER A 245 -2.36 -1.48 0.28
C SER A 245 -1.45 -2.64 -0.06
N PHE A 246 -1.25 -2.86 -1.36
CA PHE A 246 -0.35 -3.86 -1.91
C PHE A 246 0.78 -3.18 -2.65
N ASP A 247 2.02 -3.58 -2.36
CA ASP A 247 3.18 -3.05 -3.10
C ASP A 247 3.40 -3.80 -4.43
N ASN A 248 2.78 -4.98 -4.57
CA ASN A 248 2.98 -5.91 -5.67
C ASN A 248 1.63 -6.52 -6.08
N LEU A 249 1.57 -7.06 -7.31
CA LEU A 249 0.42 -7.84 -7.79
C LEU A 249 0.11 -8.98 -6.81
N THR A 250 -1.13 -9.07 -6.36
CA THR A 250 -1.53 -9.97 -5.27
C THR A 250 -2.82 -10.70 -5.60
N ASN A 251 -2.85 -12.02 -5.42
CA ASN A 251 -4.12 -12.75 -5.37
C ASN A 251 -4.75 -12.54 -3.99
N ALA A 252 -5.94 -11.95 -3.96
CA ALA A 252 -6.69 -11.66 -2.76
C ALA A 252 -7.97 -12.51 -2.71
N SER A 253 -8.24 -13.08 -1.54
CA SER A 253 -9.48 -13.80 -1.24
C SER A 253 -10.08 -13.24 0.04
N LEU A 254 -11.17 -12.51 -0.14
CA LEU A 254 -11.98 -11.92 0.91
C LEU A 254 -13.14 -12.85 1.25
N LYS A 255 -13.39 -13.02 2.54
CA LYS A 255 -14.55 -13.75 3.05
C LYS A 255 -15.21 -12.94 4.17
N LEU A 256 -16.52 -12.74 4.06
CA LEU A 256 -17.37 -12.22 5.13
C LEU A 256 -18.24 -13.37 5.63
N ASP A 257 -18.04 -13.82 6.87
CA ASP A 257 -18.83 -14.91 7.45
C ASP A 257 -19.28 -14.61 8.89
N SER A 258 -19.84 -15.63 9.55
CA SER A 258 -20.49 -15.50 10.86
C SER A 258 -21.64 -14.47 10.91
N LEU A 259 -22.24 -14.18 9.75
CA LEU A 259 -23.40 -13.31 9.63
C LEU A 259 -24.59 -13.86 10.43
N THR A 260 -25.24 -12.98 11.19
CA THR A 260 -26.51 -13.28 11.86
C THR A 260 -27.72 -12.77 11.07
N ASP A 261 -27.49 -11.87 10.12
CA ASP A 261 -28.46 -11.30 9.18
C ASP A 261 -27.71 -10.72 7.94
N ASN A 262 -28.43 -10.10 6.99
CA ASN A 262 -27.91 -9.70 5.69
C ASN A 262 -26.82 -8.59 5.74
N ALA A 263 -25.66 -8.85 5.12
CA ALA A 263 -24.65 -7.84 4.82
C ALA A 263 -23.90 -8.17 3.54
N ASP A 264 -23.55 -7.12 2.79
CA ASP A 264 -22.82 -7.21 1.55
C ASP A 264 -21.32 -6.93 1.75
N ALA A 265 -20.49 -7.46 0.85
CA ALA A 265 -19.07 -7.12 0.76
C ALA A 265 -18.73 -6.53 -0.60
N ARG A 266 -17.89 -5.48 -0.62
CA ARG A 266 -17.36 -4.87 -1.85
C ARG A 266 -15.88 -4.56 -1.72
N ILE A 267 -15.15 -4.67 -2.82
CA ILE A 267 -13.79 -4.12 -2.97
C ILE A 267 -13.88 -2.88 -3.85
N LEU A 268 -13.24 -1.80 -3.42
CA LEU A 268 -13.21 -0.51 -4.06
C LEU A 268 -11.76 -0.08 -4.33
N ASP A 269 -11.54 0.65 -5.42
CA ASP A 269 -10.26 1.28 -5.70
C ASP A 269 -9.99 2.51 -4.79
N SER A 270 -8.85 3.16 -4.97
CA SER A 270 -8.45 4.33 -4.18
C SER A 270 -9.39 5.54 -4.31
N THR A 271 -10.23 5.58 -5.34
CA THR A 271 -11.22 6.63 -5.59
C THR A 271 -12.60 6.32 -5.01
N GLY A 272 -12.78 5.11 -4.46
CA GLY A 272 -14.07 4.63 -3.96
C GLY A 272 -14.96 4.03 -5.05
N LYS A 273 -14.42 3.70 -6.23
CA LYS A 273 -15.17 2.98 -7.27
C LYS A 273 -15.15 1.49 -6.96
N ILE A 274 -16.32 0.85 -7.00
CA ILE A 274 -16.46 -0.61 -6.81
C ILE A 274 -15.79 -1.34 -7.97
N ILE A 275 -14.89 -2.27 -7.66
CA ILE A 275 -14.21 -3.14 -8.63
C ILE A 275 -14.63 -4.61 -8.50
N ALA A 276 -15.16 -5.02 -7.34
CA ALA A 276 -15.74 -6.33 -7.13
C ALA A 276 -16.77 -6.29 -5.99
N SER A 277 -17.75 -7.19 -6.01
CA SER A 277 -18.79 -7.27 -4.99
C SER A 277 -19.34 -8.68 -4.84
N SER A 278 -19.82 -9.00 -3.65
CA SER A 278 -20.63 -10.17 -3.35
C SER A 278 -21.83 -9.70 -2.51
N LEU A 279 -23.03 -10.05 -2.97
CA LEU A 279 -24.32 -9.51 -2.51
C LEU A 279 -25.31 -10.65 -2.20
N ASN A 280 -24.86 -11.73 -1.56
CA ASN A 280 -25.79 -12.81 -1.23
C ASN A 280 -26.77 -12.33 -0.16
N THR A 281 -27.99 -12.86 -0.20
CA THR A 281 -29.04 -12.42 0.74
C THR A 281 -29.01 -13.21 2.04
N GLY A 282 -29.44 -12.58 3.12
CA GLY A 282 -29.57 -13.19 4.45
C GLY A 282 -28.22 -13.51 5.08
N ALA A 283 -28.15 -14.52 5.95
CA ALA A 283 -26.92 -14.90 6.65
C ALA A 283 -25.92 -15.71 5.80
N THR A 284 -26.01 -15.64 4.46
CA THR A 284 -25.11 -16.38 3.57
C THR A 284 -23.76 -15.66 3.52
N SER A 285 -22.64 -16.38 3.62
CA SER A 285 -21.32 -15.75 3.58
C SER A 285 -21.03 -15.08 2.24
N GLU A 286 -20.36 -13.93 2.28
CA GLU A 286 -19.83 -13.26 1.10
C GLU A 286 -18.42 -13.75 0.79
N THR A 287 -18.10 -13.89 -0.50
CA THR A 287 -16.75 -14.26 -0.93
C THR A 287 -16.36 -13.52 -2.20
N ILE A 288 -15.21 -12.85 -2.17
CA ILE A 288 -14.66 -12.16 -3.33
C ILE A 288 -13.24 -12.65 -3.54
N ASN A 289 -12.98 -13.24 -4.71
CA ASN A 289 -11.64 -13.67 -5.12
C ASN A 289 -11.22 -12.86 -6.34
N GLY A 290 -9.96 -12.43 -6.38
CA GLY A 290 -9.43 -11.72 -7.53
C GLY A 290 -7.93 -11.46 -7.41
N THR A 291 -7.34 -11.03 -8.52
CA THR A 291 -5.96 -10.51 -8.54
C THR A 291 -6.02 -8.99 -8.55
N LEU A 292 -5.34 -8.34 -7.61
CA LEU A 292 -5.28 -6.90 -7.47
C LEU A 292 -3.86 -6.43 -7.82
N GLU A 293 -3.79 -5.36 -8.62
CA GLU A 293 -2.52 -4.68 -8.95
C GLU A 293 -1.91 -4.04 -7.69
N ALA A 294 -0.66 -3.59 -7.78
CA ALA A 294 -0.06 -2.78 -6.73
C ALA A 294 -0.85 -1.47 -6.56
N GLY A 295 -1.26 -1.15 -5.34
CA GLY A 295 -2.08 0.02 -5.05
C GLY A 295 -2.82 -0.05 -3.73
N THR A 296 -3.59 1.00 -3.44
CA THR A 296 -4.47 1.10 -2.28
C THR A 296 -5.90 0.76 -2.66
N TYR A 297 -6.53 -0.09 -1.87
CA TYR A 297 -7.91 -0.53 -2.03
C TYR A 297 -8.67 -0.39 -0.72
N TYR A 298 -9.99 -0.39 -0.82
CA TYR A 298 -10.89 -0.41 0.32
C TYR A 298 -11.81 -1.62 0.25
N ILE A 299 -12.12 -2.19 1.40
CA ILE A 299 -13.18 -3.18 1.56
C ILE A 299 -14.34 -2.46 2.25
N GLU A 300 -15.51 -2.47 1.63
CA GLU A 300 -16.76 -2.01 2.25
C GLU A 300 -17.54 -3.25 2.70
N VAL A 301 -17.90 -3.29 3.97
CA VAL A 301 -18.96 -4.15 4.49
C VAL A 301 -20.16 -3.25 4.74
N SER A 302 -21.35 -3.62 4.25
CA SER A 302 -22.54 -2.77 4.42
C SER A 302 -23.75 -3.59 4.85
N SER A 303 -24.52 -3.06 5.79
CA SER A 303 -25.84 -3.58 6.11
C SER A 303 -26.74 -3.57 4.87
N ALA A 304 -27.41 -4.68 4.61
CA ALA A 304 -28.38 -4.83 3.52
C ALA A 304 -29.79 -5.05 4.10
N ASP A 305 -30.84 -4.60 3.41
CA ASP A 305 -32.24 -4.77 3.83
C ASP A 305 -32.59 -4.27 5.24
N SER A 306 -31.87 -3.26 5.76
CA SER A 306 -32.02 -2.77 7.15
C SER A 306 -31.70 -3.83 8.22
N ALA A 307 -30.93 -4.85 7.86
CA ALA A 307 -30.48 -5.91 8.75
C ALA A 307 -29.43 -5.40 9.75
N ASN A 308 -29.38 -6.04 10.92
CA ASN A 308 -28.34 -5.83 11.93
C ASN A 308 -27.55 -7.14 12.05
N THR A 309 -26.25 -7.11 11.76
CA THR A 309 -25.46 -8.33 11.69
C THR A 309 -24.06 -8.12 12.22
N ASN A 310 -23.63 -9.04 13.07
CA ASN A 310 -22.21 -9.19 13.38
C ASN A 310 -21.56 -9.97 12.25
N TYR A 311 -20.28 -9.72 12.00
CA TYR A 311 -19.54 -10.43 10.97
C TYR A 311 -18.11 -10.70 11.37
N ASN A 312 -17.49 -11.63 10.66
CA ASN A 312 -16.05 -11.85 10.61
C ASN A 312 -15.57 -11.61 9.18
N LEU A 313 -14.71 -10.61 9.00
CA LEU A 313 -14.05 -10.28 7.76
C LEU A 313 -12.66 -10.90 7.74
N THR A 314 -12.45 -11.87 6.86
CA THR A 314 -11.15 -12.49 6.63
C THR A 314 -10.60 -12.11 5.26
N LEU A 315 -9.36 -11.67 5.20
CA LEU A 315 -8.63 -11.51 3.95
C LEU A 315 -7.41 -12.44 3.95
N SER A 316 -7.31 -13.24 2.91
CA SER A 316 -6.13 -14.04 2.61
C SER A 316 -5.46 -13.57 1.32
N THR A 317 -4.13 -13.61 1.30
CA THR A 317 -3.32 -13.09 0.20
C THR A 317 -2.27 -14.10 -0.23
N GLU A 318 -1.99 -14.14 -1.52
CA GLU A 318 -1.00 -15.04 -2.11
C GLU A 318 -0.25 -14.36 -3.27
N ASN A 319 1.04 -14.66 -3.38
CA ASN A 319 1.83 -14.27 -4.55
C ASN A 319 1.37 -15.07 -5.78
N PRO A 320 0.82 -14.41 -6.83
CA PRO A 320 0.35 -15.09 -8.03
C PRO A 320 1.44 -15.88 -8.78
N LEU A 321 2.70 -15.41 -8.76
CA LEU A 321 3.80 -16.04 -9.49
C LEU A 321 4.23 -17.38 -8.90
N SER A 322 3.92 -17.63 -7.62
CA SER A 322 4.25 -18.89 -6.93
C SER A 322 3.59 -20.12 -7.57
N LYS A 323 2.46 -19.92 -8.26
CA LYS A 323 1.71 -20.95 -8.97
C LYS A 323 1.92 -20.95 -10.48
N ALA A 324 2.86 -20.14 -10.99
CA ALA A 324 3.09 -20.01 -12.42
C ALA A 324 3.53 -21.34 -13.05
N ILE A 325 2.88 -21.70 -14.16
CA ILE A 325 3.15 -22.94 -14.89
C ILE A 325 4.42 -22.78 -15.73
N SER A 326 5.38 -23.68 -15.55
CA SER A 326 6.61 -23.67 -16.38
C SER A 326 6.34 -24.07 -17.82
N LEU A 327 6.72 -23.23 -18.79
CA LEU A 327 6.71 -23.55 -20.21
C LEU A 327 8.04 -24.12 -20.70
N GLY A 328 9.16 -23.85 -20.01
CA GLY A 328 10.49 -24.33 -20.36
C GLY A 328 11.46 -23.20 -20.71
N GLU A 329 12.53 -23.54 -21.43
CA GLU A 329 13.59 -22.63 -21.87
C GLU A 329 13.51 -22.40 -23.39
N LEU A 330 13.53 -21.15 -23.84
CA LEU A 330 13.72 -20.77 -25.23
C LEU A 330 15.21 -20.77 -25.57
N ASP A 331 15.61 -21.57 -26.57
CA ASP A 331 17.01 -21.78 -26.96
C ASP A 331 17.38 -21.18 -28.33
N GLY A 332 16.45 -20.48 -28.98
CA GLY A 332 16.63 -19.93 -30.33
C GLY A 332 16.16 -20.85 -31.46
N THR A 333 15.83 -22.11 -31.16
CA THR A 333 15.42 -23.11 -32.16
C THR A 333 14.06 -23.73 -31.87
N ASN A 334 13.63 -23.71 -30.61
CA ASN A 334 12.37 -24.27 -30.17
C ASN A 334 11.24 -23.24 -30.07
N SER A 335 10.02 -23.75 -29.96
CA SER A 335 8.84 -22.99 -29.55
C SER A 335 8.21 -23.68 -28.34
N LEU A 336 7.76 -22.89 -27.38
CA LEU A 336 7.08 -23.36 -26.18
C LEU A 336 5.60 -23.01 -26.30
N GLY A 337 4.72 -23.80 -25.71
CA GLY A 337 3.31 -23.42 -25.68
C GLY A 337 2.45 -24.32 -24.83
N LYS A 338 1.28 -23.80 -24.47
CA LYS A 338 0.29 -24.50 -23.67
C LYS A 338 -1.11 -24.01 -24.02
N SER A 339 -2.02 -24.95 -24.24
CA SER A 339 -3.45 -24.69 -24.29
C SER A 339 -4.06 -24.86 -22.90
N SER A 340 -5.01 -24.00 -22.55
CA SER A 340 -5.66 -24.01 -21.24
C SER A 340 -7.10 -23.50 -21.34
N THR A 341 -7.83 -23.67 -20.24
CA THR A 341 -9.14 -23.03 -20.01
C THR A 341 -8.99 -22.12 -18.80
N LEU A 342 -9.12 -20.81 -18.99
CA LEU A 342 -9.11 -19.83 -17.91
C LEU A 342 -10.47 -19.84 -17.21
N ALA A 343 -10.46 -19.95 -15.89
CA ALA A 343 -11.67 -19.79 -15.08
C ALA A 343 -12.19 -18.34 -15.11
N LEU A 344 -13.43 -18.13 -14.66
CA LEU A 344 -14.08 -16.83 -14.54
C LEU A 344 -13.21 -15.82 -13.77
N SER A 345 -12.99 -14.63 -14.35
CA SER A 345 -12.30 -13.51 -13.69
C SER A 345 -10.93 -13.89 -13.11
N ALA A 346 -10.27 -14.87 -13.74
CA ALA A 346 -8.99 -15.40 -13.32
C ALA A 346 -7.83 -14.86 -14.17
N ASN A 347 -6.64 -14.95 -13.58
CA ASN A 347 -5.38 -14.74 -14.26
C ASN A 347 -4.64 -16.07 -14.29
N ASP A 348 -4.16 -16.48 -15.45
CA ASP A 348 -3.23 -17.61 -15.56
C ASP A 348 -1.82 -17.06 -15.71
N PHE A 349 -0.90 -17.64 -14.94
CA PHE A 349 0.51 -17.29 -14.97
C PHE A 349 1.33 -18.44 -15.52
N TYR A 350 2.23 -18.12 -16.42
CA TYR A 350 3.25 -19.01 -16.94
C TYR A 350 4.63 -18.43 -16.66
N ARG A 351 5.64 -19.28 -16.57
CA ARG A 351 7.04 -18.87 -16.46
C ARG A 351 7.88 -19.54 -17.54
N PHE A 352 8.91 -18.85 -18.03
CA PHE A 352 9.86 -19.38 -19.01
C PHE A 352 11.24 -18.76 -18.81
N SER A 353 12.25 -19.40 -19.39
CA SER A 353 13.61 -18.84 -19.47
C SER A 353 14.02 -18.58 -20.92
N VAL A 354 14.99 -17.69 -21.09
CA VAL A 354 15.64 -17.37 -22.36
C VAL A 354 17.13 -17.70 -22.21
N LYS A 355 17.65 -18.61 -23.03
CA LYS A 355 19.03 -19.09 -22.92
C LYS A 355 20.06 -18.05 -23.35
N THR A 356 19.76 -17.34 -24.43
CA THR A 356 20.59 -16.30 -25.03
C THR A 356 19.70 -15.12 -25.39
N GLU A 357 20.18 -13.89 -25.22
CA GLU A 357 19.44 -12.69 -25.60
C GLU A 357 18.80 -12.85 -26.99
N SER A 358 17.49 -12.65 -27.06
CA SER A 358 16.69 -12.95 -28.25
C SER A 358 15.52 -11.98 -28.38
N THR A 359 15.09 -11.77 -29.62
CA THR A 359 13.76 -11.22 -29.92
C THR A 359 12.73 -12.33 -29.71
N VAL A 360 11.84 -12.17 -28.74
CA VAL A 360 10.82 -13.17 -28.40
C VAL A 360 9.46 -12.70 -28.88
N ASN A 361 8.71 -13.63 -29.48
CA ASN A 361 7.31 -13.48 -29.83
C ASN A 361 6.44 -14.27 -28.86
N ALA A 362 5.53 -13.58 -28.17
CA ALA A 362 4.47 -14.18 -27.39
C ALA A 362 3.14 -14.01 -28.14
N LEU A 363 2.45 -15.12 -28.39
CA LEU A 363 1.17 -15.17 -29.07
C LEU A 363 0.14 -15.83 -28.16
N LEU A 364 -0.99 -15.15 -27.95
CA LEU A 364 -2.20 -15.70 -27.36
C LEU A 364 -3.24 -15.89 -28.47
N ASP A 365 -3.59 -17.13 -28.78
CA ASP A 365 -4.57 -17.47 -29.82
C ASP A 365 -5.55 -18.54 -29.34
N GLY A 366 -6.43 -18.99 -30.24
CA GLY A 366 -7.47 -19.98 -29.91
C GLY A 366 -8.54 -19.48 -28.95
N LEU A 367 -8.70 -18.15 -28.86
CA LEU A 367 -9.65 -17.47 -27.97
C LEU A 367 -11.10 -17.75 -28.38
N ASN A 368 -11.95 -18.05 -27.39
CA ASN A 368 -13.41 -18.09 -27.52
C ASN A 368 -14.11 -17.01 -26.66
N GLY A 369 -13.33 -16.09 -26.10
CA GLY A 369 -13.76 -14.89 -25.39
C GLY A 369 -12.58 -13.92 -25.22
N ASP A 370 -12.88 -12.71 -24.76
CA ASP A 370 -11.91 -11.62 -24.62
C ASP A 370 -10.87 -11.91 -23.51
N ALA A 371 -9.59 -11.80 -23.89
CA ALA A 371 -8.46 -12.00 -23.01
C ALA A 371 -7.24 -11.19 -23.44
N ASN A 372 -6.56 -10.59 -22.47
CA ASN A 372 -5.35 -9.83 -22.70
C ASN A 372 -4.10 -10.65 -22.41
N LEU A 373 -2.99 -10.23 -23.02
CA LEU A 373 -1.68 -10.82 -22.84
C LEU A 373 -0.72 -9.81 -22.20
N GLN A 374 -0.02 -10.24 -21.16
CA GLN A 374 1.12 -9.53 -20.61
C GLN A 374 2.37 -10.41 -20.61
N VAL A 375 3.51 -9.81 -20.98
CA VAL A 375 4.85 -10.36 -20.73
C VAL A 375 5.46 -9.55 -19.60
N ILE A 376 5.86 -10.22 -18.54
CA ILE A 376 6.44 -9.62 -17.35
C ILE A 376 7.88 -10.10 -17.25
N TRP A 377 8.81 -9.16 -17.08
CA TRP A 377 10.17 -9.45 -16.68
C TRP A 377 10.35 -8.98 -15.23
N ASP A 378 10.49 -9.94 -14.33
CA ASP A 378 10.90 -9.73 -12.94
C ASP A 378 12.39 -9.34 -12.94
N VAL A 379 12.63 -8.03 -12.94
CA VAL A 379 13.98 -7.48 -13.14
C VAL A 379 14.85 -7.73 -11.92
N ASN A 380 14.24 -7.64 -10.73
CA ASN A 380 14.93 -7.73 -9.46
C ASN A 380 15.01 -9.18 -8.92
N LYS A 381 14.31 -10.12 -9.56
CA LYS A 381 14.29 -11.56 -9.26
C LYS A 381 13.73 -11.90 -7.89
N ASN A 382 12.84 -11.06 -7.36
CA ASN A 382 12.20 -11.29 -6.06
C ASN A 382 11.00 -12.24 -6.15
N GLY A 383 10.60 -12.63 -7.36
CA GLY A 383 9.44 -13.50 -7.62
C GLY A 383 8.10 -12.80 -7.39
N LEU A 384 8.06 -11.48 -7.36
CA LEU A 384 6.87 -10.64 -7.26
C LEU A 384 6.71 -9.84 -8.55
N VAL A 385 5.52 -9.26 -8.77
CA VAL A 385 5.32 -8.29 -9.87
C VAL A 385 5.13 -6.93 -9.24
N ASP A 386 6.10 -6.06 -9.39
CA ASP A 386 6.14 -4.74 -8.75
C ASP A 386 6.46 -3.61 -9.75
N LYS A 387 6.48 -2.36 -9.27
CA LYS A 387 6.69 -1.20 -10.15
C LYS A 387 8.07 -1.16 -10.81
N SER A 388 9.05 -1.92 -10.31
CA SER A 388 10.39 -1.98 -10.89
C SER A 388 10.51 -2.95 -12.06
N ASP A 389 9.48 -3.77 -12.28
CA ASP A 389 9.46 -4.78 -13.34
C ASP A 389 9.04 -4.22 -14.69
N ALA A 390 9.55 -4.83 -15.76
CA ALA A 390 9.15 -4.46 -17.11
C ALA A 390 7.89 -5.25 -17.51
N ILE A 391 6.81 -4.53 -17.84
CA ILE A 391 5.53 -5.14 -18.22
C ILE A 391 5.14 -4.64 -19.61
N PHE A 392 5.02 -5.58 -20.56
CA PHE A 392 4.49 -5.31 -21.89
C PHE A 392 3.10 -5.90 -22.00
N SER A 393 2.15 -5.15 -22.55
CA SER A 393 0.74 -5.54 -22.64
C SER A 393 0.16 -5.38 -24.04
N SER A 394 -0.70 -6.33 -24.41
CA SER A 394 -1.59 -6.30 -25.56
C SER A 394 -3.01 -6.60 -25.08
N ALA A 395 -3.96 -5.81 -25.56
CA ALA A 395 -5.37 -5.83 -25.15
C ALA A 395 -6.27 -5.54 -26.36
N GLN A 396 -6.21 -6.41 -27.36
CA GLN A 396 -7.17 -6.42 -28.45
C GLN A 396 -8.52 -6.91 -27.94
N SER A 397 -9.60 -6.41 -28.52
CA SER A 397 -10.94 -6.78 -28.09
C SER A 397 -11.38 -8.12 -28.66
N ASP A 398 -12.39 -8.71 -28.00
CA ASP A 398 -13.06 -9.94 -28.42
C ASP A 398 -12.08 -11.12 -28.57
N THR A 399 -12.25 -11.95 -29.60
CA THR A 399 -11.43 -13.15 -29.82
C THR A 399 -10.19 -12.89 -30.69
N THR A 400 -9.78 -11.62 -30.82
CA THR A 400 -8.62 -11.26 -31.64
C THR A 400 -7.34 -11.78 -30.97
N PRO A 401 -6.44 -12.48 -31.68
CA PRO A 401 -5.20 -12.96 -31.06
C PRO A 401 -4.36 -11.80 -30.51
N GLU A 402 -3.80 -11.98 -29.32
CA GLU A 402 -2.83 -11.04 -28.76
C GLU A 402 -1.44 -11.41 -29.20
N GLN A 403 -0.64 -10.42 -29.58
CA GLN A 403 0.75 -10.64 -29.95
C GLN A 403 1.65 -9.58 -29.33
N LEU A 404 2.68 -10.03 -28.63
CA LEU A 404 3.73 -9.18 -28.09
C LEU A 404 5.09 -9.64 -28.60
N LYS A 405 5.91 -8.67 -28.98
CA LYS A 405 7.31 -8.88 -29.35
C LYS A 405 8.19 -8.04 -28.45
N GLY A 406 9.27 -8.61 -27.92
CA GLY A 406 10.18 -7.91 -27.01
C GLY A 406 11.61 -8.41 -27.12
N PHE A 407 12.57 -7.55 -26.77
CA PHE A 407 13.95 -7.98 -26.56
C PHE A 407 14.09 -8.48 -25.13
N LEU A 408 14.40 -9.77 -24.98
CA LEU A 408 14.58 -10.39 -23.68
C LEU A 408 16.03 -10.83 -23.51
N PRO A 409 16.76 -10.31 -22.51
CA PRO A 409 18.06 -10.84 -22.12
C PRO A 409 18.03 -12.32 -21.73
N ALA A 410 19.20 -12.95 -21.65
CA ALA A 410 19.28 -14.31 -21.10
C ALA A 410 18.88 -14.31 -19.60
N GLY A 411 18.00 -15.22 -19.18
CA GLY A 411 17.49 -15.26 -17.81
C GLY A 411 16.28 -16.16 -17.62
N SER A 412 15.84 -16.34 -16.37
CA SER A 412 14.73 -17.22 -15.95
C SER A 412 13.55 -16.49 -15.33
N ASP A 413 13.56 -15.17 -15.37
CA ASP A 413 12.73 -14.31 -14.54
C ASP A 413 11.58 -13.70 -15.37
N TYR A 414 11.10 -14.49 -16.33
CA TYR A 414 10.07 -14.08 -17.28
C TYR A 414 8.78 -14.82 -17.03
N TYR A 415 7.69 -14.07 -17.07
CA TYR A 415 6.35 -14.56 -16.86
C TYR A 415 5.42 -14.11 -17.98
N ILE A 416 4.43 -14.95 -18.27
CA ILE A 416 3.28 -14.59 -19.10
C ILE A 416 2.08 -14.55 -18.18
N ARG A 417 1.31 -13.47 -18.26
CA ARG A 417 0.01 -13.37 -17.61
C ARG A 417 -1.07 -13.27 -18.68
N VAL A 418 -2.03 -14.18 -18.62
CA VAL A 418 -3.25 -14.15 -19.42
C VAL A 418 -4.39 -13.66 -18.54
N ILE A 419 -5.08 -12.61 -18.98
CA ILE A 419 -6.09 -11.91 -18.18
C ILE A 419 -7.44 -12.08 -18.87
N SER A 420 -8.42 -12.72 -18.22
CA SER A 420 -9.79 -12.80 -18.76
C SER A 420 -10.51 -11.46 -18.58
N ASN A 421 -11.16 -10.96 -19.64
CA ASN A 421 -12.04 -9.79 -19.58
C ASN A 421 -13.53 -10.16 -19.67
N THR A 422 -13.86 -11.44 -19.52
CA THR A 422 -15.24 -11.92 -19.68
C THR A 422 -15.78 -12.58 -18.42
N ALA A 423 -17.11 -12.57 -18.30
CA ALA A 423 -17.84 -13.20 -17.21
C ALA A 423 -18.08 -14.72 -17.43
N THR A 424 -17.32 -15.36 -18.32
CA THR A 424 -17.41 -16.79 -18.62
C THR A 424 -16.03 -17.40 -18.81
N PRO A 425 -15.81 -18.70 -18.51
CA PRO A 425 -14.54 -19.36 -18.78
C PRO A 425 -14.15 -19.28 -20.26
N ILE A 426 -12.87 -19.06 -20.53
CA ILE A 426 -12.33 -18.96 -21.90
C ILE A 426 -11.30 -20.03 -22.18
N ASN A 427 -11.27 -20.53 -23.41
CA ASN A 427 -10.20 -21.37 -23.93
C ASN A 427 -9.19 -20.49 -24.65
N TYR A 428 -7.92 -20.84 -24.53
CA TYR A 428 -6.83 -20.13 -25.19
C TYR A 428 -5.62 -21.04 -25.36
N LYS A 429 -4.65 -20.55 -26.13
CA LYS A 429 -3.32 -21.12 -26.26
C LYS A 429 -2.27 -20.02 -26.22
N VAL A 430 -1.28 -20.17 -25.35
CA VAL A 430 -0.08 -19.34 -25.34
C VAL A 430 1.00 -20.06 -26.12
N THR A 431 1.66 -19.36 -27.03
CA THR A 431 2.83 -19.82 -27.77
C THR A 431 3.96 -18.80 -27.67
N LEU A 432 5.16 -19.27 -27.32
CA LEU A 432 6.39 -18.51 -27.30
C LEU A 432 7.33 -19.03 -28.39
N SER A 433 7.96 -18.13 -29.13
CA SER A 433 8.98 -18.45 -30.11
C SER A 433 10.03 -17.35 -30.20
N THR A 434 11.20 -17.69 -30.72
CA THR A 434 12.24 -16.71 -31.05
C THR A 434 12.06 -16.22 -32.48
N ILE A 435 12.31 -14.93 -32.72
CA ILE A 435 12.32 -14.34 -34.06
C ILE A 435 13.77 -14.26 -34.52
N ASN A 436 14.12 -15.02 -35.56
CA ASN A 436 15.44 -14.95 -36.17
C ASN A 436 15.57 -13.69 -37.02
N GLN A 437 16.55 -12.85 -36.68
CA GLN A 437 16.80 -11.58 -37.33
C GLN A 437 18.27 -11.42 -37.70
N VAL A 438 18.52 -10.78 -38.84
CA VAL A 438 19.85 -10.34 -39.26
C VAL A 438 20.08 -8.95 -38.68
N GLN A 439 21.23 -8.76 -38.02
CA GLN A 439 21.60 -7.47 -37.45
C GLN A 439 22.58 -6.73 -38.37
N THR A 440 22.31 -5.46 -38.65
CA THR A 440 23.24 -4.57 -39.35
C THR A 440 23.65 -3.44 -38.41
N THR A 441 24.95 -3.28 -38.16
CA THR A 441 25.48 -2.23 -37.26
C THR A 441 26.09 -1.08 -38.06
N TYR A 442 25.65 0.14 -37.73
CA TYR A 442 26.17 1.40 -38.23
C TYR A 442 26.89 2.13 -37.09
N ASN A 443 28.22 2.20 -37.16
CA ASN A 443 29.04 2.88 -36.16
C ASN A 443 29.24 4.34 -36.56
N TYR A 444 28.57 5.26 -35.88
CA TYR A 444 28.65 6.71 -36.16
C TYR A 444 29.80 7.37 -35.39
N TYR A 445 30.11 6.89 -34.19
CA TYR A 445 31.17 7.46 -33.37
C TYR A 445 31.81 6.43 -32.43
N SER A 446 33.13 6.52 -32.27
CA SER A 446 33.95 5.58 -31.48
C SER A 446 35.00 6.27 -30.60
N GLY A 447 34.82 7.55 -30.26
CA GLY A 447 35.67 8.26 -29.30
C GLY A 447 36.88 8.99 -29.90
N SER A 448 36.97 9.08 -31.23
CA SER A 448 38.02 9.82 -31.95
C SER A 448 37.42 10.95 -32.78
N GLY A 449 37.93 12.17 -32.61
CA GLY A 449 37.37 13.37 -33.24
C GLY A 449 35.97 13.69 -32.72
N THR A 450 35.12 14.25 -33.59
CA THR A 450 33.71 14.54 -33.32
C THR A 450 32.78 13.70 -34.20
N PRO A 451 31.55 13.33 -33.74
CA PRO A 451 30.61 12.50 -34.51
C PRO A 451 30.23 13.00 -35.91
N ASP A 452 30.38 14.28 -36.21
CA ASP A 452 30.14 14.89 -37.53
C ASP A 452 31.31 14.71 -38.51
N GLN A 453 32.46 14.26 -38.04
CA GLN A 453 33.65 13.98 -38.87
C GLN A 453 33.77 12.49 -39.26
N GLY A 454 32.88 11.64 -38.76
CA GLY A 454 32.89 10.19 -38.99
C GLY A 454 32.44 9.76 -40.40
N THR A 455 32.45 8.46 -40.65
CA THR A 455 31.81 7.85 -41.83
C THR A 455 31.09 6.58 -41.39
N PRO A 456 29.75 6.57 -41.33
CA PRO A 456 28.82 7.67 -41.64
C PRO A 456 28.89 8.84 -40.62
N ALA A 457 28.80 10.07 -41.11
CA ALA A 457 28.79 11.29 -40.27
C ALA A 457 27.39 11.59 -39.71
N LEU A 458 27.33 12.17 -38.52
CA LEU A 458 26.11 12.79 -37.97
C LEU A 458 26.04 14.28 -38.31
N PHE A 459 24.84 14.84 -38.35
CA PHE A 459 24.65 16.27 -38.46
C PHE A 459 24.77 16.90 -37.07
N PHE A 460 25.71 17.82 -36.92
CA PHE A 460 25.82 18.66 -35.73
C PHE A 460 24.85 19.85 -35.84
N ASP A 461 23.85 19.87 -34.97
CA ASP A 461 22.87 20.95 -34.89
C ASP A 461 23.46 22.14 -34.10
N SER A 462 23.61 23.27 -34.80
CA SER A 462 24.05 24.56 -34.26
C SER A 462 23.10 25.69 -34.67
N SER A 463 21.84 25.34 -35.01
CA SER A 463 20.83 26.25 -35.58
C SER A 463 20.50 27.46 -34.69
N PHE A 464 20.68 27.33 -33.37
CA PHE A 464 20.66 28.43 -32.41
C PHE A 464 22.08 28.60 -31.86
N GLY A 465 22.74 29.71 -32.21
CA GLY A 465 24.15 29.94 -31.88
C GLY A 465 24.44 29.84 -30.39
N GLY A 466 25.59 29.26 -30.02
CA GLY A 466 26.08 29.19 -28.64
C GLY A 466 26.42 27.78 -28.15
N GLY A 467 25.94 26.73 -28.81
CA GLY A 467 26.37 25.36 -28.56
C GLY A 467 27.75 25.06 -29.16
N THR A 468 28.52 24.18 -28.52
CA THR A 468 29.87 23.80 -28.99
C THR A 468 30.09 22.29 -28.96
N GLN A 469 31.01 21.84 -29.81
CA GLN A 469 31.57 20.49 -29.77
C GLN A 469 33.10 20.56 -29.73
N THR A 470 33.73 19.75 -28.90
CA THR A 470 35.19 19.70 -28.75
C THR A 470 35.65 18.26 -28.66
N ALA A 471 36.57 17.85 -29.53
CA ALA A 471 37.19 16.53 -29.43
C ALA A 471 38.09 16.45 -28.19
N VAL A 472 37.87 15.45 -27.35
CA VAL A 472 38.66 15.13 -26.17
C VAL A 472 39.15 13.68 -26.30
N GLN A 473 40.20 13.29 -25.57
CA GLN A 473 40.70 11.91 -25.66
C GLN A 473 39.60 10.91 -25.23
N GLY A 474 39.14 10.08 -26.18
CA GLY A 474 38.13 9.04 -25.94
C GLY A 474 36.68 9.53 -25.91
N SER A 475 36.41 10.81 -26.17
CA SER A 475 35.04 11.34 -26.21
C SER A 475 34.93 12.67 -26.96
N SER A 476 33.72 13.04 -27.38
CA SER A 476 33.39 14.38 -27.85
C SER A 476 32.66 15.10 -26.72
N GLN A 477 33.18 16.25 -26.29
CA GLN A 477 32.49 17.13 -25.37
C GLN A 477 31.48 17.96 -26.15
N LEU A 478 30.22 17.89 -25.75
CA LEU A 478 29.10 18.61 -26.34
C LEU A 478 28.51 19.52 -25.27
N VAL A 479 28.48 20.83 -25.53
CA VAL A 479 28.01 21.83 -24.58
C VAL A 479 26.87 22.61 -25.19
N SER A 480 25.67 22.51 -24.61
CA SER A 480 24.56 23.43 -24.88
C SER A 480 24.53 24.56 -23.86
N THR A 481 23.86 25.65 -24.22
CA THR A 481 23.65 26.80 -23.34
C THR A 481 22.18 27.19 -23.37
N THR A 482 21.75 28.02 -22.43
CA THR A 482 20.36 28.51 -22.35
C THR A 482 19.82 29.15 -23.64
N TYR A 483 20.69 29.55 -24.58
CA TYR A 483 20.28 30.10 -25.88
C TYR A 483 20.90 29.37 -27.07
N GLY A 484 21.74 28.36 -26.82
CA GLY A 484 22.53 27.70 -27.83
C GLY A 484 22.30 26.20 -27.80
N VAL A 485 21.69 25.67 -28.84
CA VAL A 485 21.45 24.23 -28.99
C VAL A 485 22.75 23.53 -29.35
N ALA A 486 22.89 22.29 -28.90
CA ALA A 486 24.01 21.44 -29.27
C ALA A 486 23.52 19.99 -29.30
N GLY A 487 23.65 19.34 -30.46
CA GLY A 487 23.30 17.93 -30.54
C GLY A 487 23.70 17.30 -31.85
N TYR A 488 23.80 15.97 -31.83
CA TYR A 488 24.04 15.17 -33.01
C TYR A 488 22.75 14.51 -33.43
N SER A 489 22.37 14.75 -34.68
CA SER A 489 21.22 14.10 -35.29
C SER A 489 21.64 13.28 -36.48
N LYS A 490 20.85 12.25 -36.76
CA LYS A 490 20.83 11.64 -38.08
C LYS A 490 19.52 12.01 -38.76
N TYR A 491 19.65 12.69 -39.90
CA TYR A 491 18.59 12.79 -40.90
C TYR A 491 19.20 12.34 -42.24
N ASP A 492 18.81 11.17 -42.74
CA ASP A 492 19.44 10.60 -43.94
C ASP A 492 18.50 10.49 -45.14
N GLY A 493 17.30 11.10 -45.07
CA GLY A 493 16.32 11.04 -46.14
C GLY A 493 15.86 9.61 -46.50
N GLY A 494 16.10 8.61 -45.63
CA GLY A 494 15.63 7.23 -45.78
C GLY A 494 16.69 6.19 -46.18
N ALA A 495 17.98 6.49 -46.13
CA ALA A 495 19.04 5.52 -46.48
C ALA A 495 19.15 4.35 -45.49
N VAL A 496 18.93 4.60 -44.20
CA VAL A 496 18.83 3.58 -43.15
C VAL A 496 17.42 3.64 -42.56
N LYS A 497 16.64 2.59 -42.77
CA LYS A 497 15.25 2.53 -42.30
C LYS A 497 15.18 2.11 -40.83
N LEU A 498 14.53 2.92 -40.00
CA LEU A 498 14.19 2.59 -38.62
C LEU A 498 12.78 1.97 -38.58
N ASP A 499 12.69 0.68 -38.85
CA ASP A 499 11.43 -0.06 -38.83
C ASP A 499 11.17 -0.67 -37.45
N ARG A 500 10.29 -0.06 -36.66
CA ARG A 500 9.94 -0.59 -35.32
C ARG A 500 9.31 -1.97 -35.36
N ASN A 501 8.68 -2.40 -36.46
CA ASN A 501 8.04 -3.72 -36.50
C ASN A 501 9.07 -4.85 -36.61
N ASN A 502 10.22 -4.57 -37.22
CA ASN A 502 11.38 -5.46 -37.17
C ASN A 502 12.22 -5.18 -35.91
N GLY A 503 12.27 -3.92 -35.50
CA GLY A 503 13.01 -3.46 -34.33
C GLY A 503 14.40 -2.94 -34.66
N TYR A 504 14.93 -2.11 -33.77
CA TYR A 504 16.25 -1.51 -33.87
C TYR A 504 16.76 -1.09 -32.50
N LYS A 505 18.07 -0.84 -32.39
CA LYS A 505 18.73 -0.44 -31.15
C LYS A 505 19.65 0.75 -31.39
N LEU A 506 19.49 1.82 -30.62
CA LEU A 506 20.45 2.92 -30.55
C LEU A 506 21.35 2.70 -29.33
N LYS A 507 22.65 2.48 -29.57
CA LYS A 507 23.67 2.37 -28.53
C LYS A 507 24.46 3.66 -28.45
N PHE A 508 24.66 4.16 -27.24
CA PHE A 508 25.46 5.36 -27.02
C PHE A 508 26.15 5.32 -25.66
N GLN A 509 27.37 5.83 -25.61
CA GLN A 509 28.09 6.02 -24.36
C GLN A 509 28.08 7.50 -24.01
N VAL A 510 27.56 7.87 -22.85
CA VAL A 510 27.46 9.27 -22.42
C VAL A 510 27.73 9.45 -20.94
N LYS A 511 28.24 10.63 -20.59
CA LYS A 511 28.38 11.16 -19.24
C LYS A 511 27.86 12.59 -19.19
N LEU A 512 26.99 12.91 -18.25
CA LEU A 512 26.63 14.29 -17.92
C LEU A 512 27.70 14.88 -17.00
N ASN A 513 28.44 15.89 -17.47
CA ASN A 513 29.41 16.63 -16.65
C ASN A 513 28.70 17.68 -15.80
N THR A 514 27.78 18.42 -16.41
CA THR A 514 26.85 19.31 -15.72
C THR A 514 25.51 19.31 -16.45
N GLU A 515 24.42 19.45 -15.72
CA GLU A 515 23.07 19.57 -16.27
C GLU A 515 22.31 20.61 -15.46
N SER A 516 21.55 21.46 -16.15
CA SER A 516 20.69 22.47 -15.54
C SER A 516 19.48 22.68 -16.43
N HIS A 517 18.31 22.60 -15.81
CA HIS A 517 17.03 22.78 -16.46
C HIS A 517 16.16 23.75 -15.66
N PHE A 518 15.21 24.33 -16.37
CA PHE A 518 14.06 25.00 -15.80
C PHE A 518 12.93 24.91 -16.84
N GLY A 519 11.68 24.86 -16.41
CA GLY A 519 10.57 25.11 -17.32
C GLY A 519 9.46 24.11 -17.13
N ASP A 520 8.29 24.69 -16.94
CA ASP A 520 7.02 24.04 -16.67
C ASP A 520 6.13 24.31 -17.89
N ASN A 521 6.07 23.34 -18.80
CA ASN A 521 5.42 23.49 -20.09
C ASN A 521 3.88 23.39 -19.97
N ASN A 522 3.36 22.81 -18.88
CA ASN A 522 1.92 22.60 -18.64
C ASN A 522 1.36 23.37 -17.42
N GLY A 523 2.18 24.07 -16.65
CA GLY A 523 1.78 24.84 -15.47
C GLY A 523 1.62 24.04 -14.18
N ASP A 524 2.08 22.78 -14.13
CA ASP A 524 1.93 21.88 -12.97
C ASP A 524 3.00 22.06 -11.89
N LYS A 525 3.94 22.99 -12.12
CA LYS A 525 5.09 23.32 -11.29
C LYS A 525 6.15 22.22 -11.23
N LEU A 526 6.17 21.31 -12.19
CA LEU A 526 7.24 20.37 -12.41
C LEU A 526 8.10 20.84 -13.60
N ASP A 527 9.37 20.43 -13.59
CA ASP A 527 10.26 20.70 -14.71
C ASP A 527 10.07 19.64 -15.82
N ASP A 528 9.90 20.11 -17.05
CA ASP A 528 9.55 19.32 -18.24
C ASP A 528 10.69 19.23 -19.28
N ASN A 529 11.86 19.75 -18.95
CA ASN A 529 12.99 19.83 -19.88
C ASN A 529 14.26 19.21 -19.27
N ALA A 530 15.09 18.64 -20.12
CA ALA A 530 16.42 18.15 -19.75
C ALA A 530 17.48 18.76 -20.66
N GLY A 531 18.65 19.07 -20.10
CA GLY A 531 19.79 19.59 -20.86
C GLY A 531 20.43 18.56 -21.79
N PHE A 532 20.05 17.29 -21.68
CA PHE A 532 20.43 16.25 -22.62
C PHE A 532 19.24 15.31 -22.85
N ASN A 533 18.88 15.11 -24.11
CA ASN A 533 17.77 14.27 -24.54
C ASN A 533 18.26 13.25 -25.58
N VAL A 534 17.63 12.09 -25.58
CA VAL A 534 17.80 11.08 -26.63
C VAL A 534 16.45 10.82 -27.28
N THR A 535 16.35 11.12 -28.57
CA THR A 535 15.13 10.92 -29.36
C THR A 535 15.38 9.88 -30.44
N VAL A 536 14.42 8.98 -30.64
CA VAL A 536 14.34 8.10 -31.81
C VAL A 536 12.94 8.15 -32.39
N ALA A 537 12.83 8.24 -33.72
CA ALA A 537 11.57 8.21 -34.45
C ALA A 537 11.66 7.28 -35.66
N SER A 538 10.76 6.31 -35.71
CA SER A 538 10.63 5.34 -36.79
C SER A 538 10.15 5.98 -38.09
N GLY A 539 10.26 5.22 -39.18
CA GLY A 539 9.79 5.66 -40.50
C GLY A 539 8.33 6.11 -40.54
N ASP A 540 7.49 5.57 -39.65
CA ASP A 540 6.06 5.89 -39.51
C ASP A 540 5.76 7.01 -38.49
N GLY A 541 6.78 7.69 -37.96
CA GLY A 541 6.63 8.82 -37.05
C GLY A 541 6.42 8.44 -35.57
N LYS A 542 6.28 7.15 -35.25
CA LYS A 542 6.26 6.69 -33.85
C LYS A 542 7.66 6.68 -33.27
N GLY A 543 7.82 7.09 -32.02
CA GLY A 543 9.12 7.25 -31.41
C GLY A 543 9.08 7.39 -29.90
N ILE A 544 10.23 7.71 -29.32
CA ILE A 544 10.32 8.14 -27.93
C ILE A 544 11.43 9.19 -27.77
N GLU A 545 11.22 10.16 -26.89
CA GLU A 545 12.24 11.05 -26.36
C GLU A 545 12.45 10.77 -24.87
N LEU A 546 13.71 10.61 -24.47
CA LEU A 546 14.12 10.39 -23.10
C LEU A 546 14.96 11.56 -22.60
N GLY A 547 14.53 12.17 -21.49
CA GLY A 547 15.26 13.22 -20.80
C GLY A 547 16.27 12.63 -19.80
N PHE A 548 17.46 13.23 -19.73
CA PHE A 548 18.51 12.84 -18.79
C PHE A 548 18.82 14.01 -17.85
N TRP A 549 18.54 13.82 -16.57
CA TRP A 549 19.04 14.64 -15.48
C TRP A 549 20.18 13.93 -14.77
N SER A 550 20.89 14.63 -13.87
CA SER A 550 22.06 14.08 -13.15
C SER A 550 21.76 12.81 -12.33
N ASN A 551 20.50 12.63 -11.91
CA ASN A 551 20.04 11.56 -11.02
C ASN A 551 18.77 10.83 -11.51
N GLU A 552 18.25 11.15 -12.69
CA GLU A 552 16.98 10.61 -13.19
C GLU A 552 17.01 10.53 -14.72
N ILE A 553 16.39 9.48 -15.25
CA ILE A 553 16.08 9.35 -16.68
C ILE A 553 14.57 9.14 -16.79
N TRP A 554 13.91 9.83 -17.70
CA TRP A 554 12.46 9.84 -17.79
C TRP A 554 11.96 9.95 -19.23
N ALA A 555 10.75 9.45 -19.47
CA ALA A 555 10.10 9.50 -20.76
C ALA A 555 9.34 10.80 -20.96
N LYS A 556 9.47 11.41 -22.13
CA LYS A 556 8.71 12.60 -22.48
C LYS A 556 7.35 12.23 -23.03
N ASN A 557 6.30 12.79 -22.45
CA ASN A 557 4.93 12.56 -22.89
C ASN A 557 4.38 13.71 -23.74
N TYR A 558 3.37 13.39 -24.53
CA TYR A 558 2.57 14.36 -25.26
C TYR A 558 1.17 14.42 -24.64
N ASP A 559 0.84 15.54 -23.99
CA ASP A 559 -0.49 15.74 -23.42
C ASP A 559 -1.46 16.33 -24.45
N SER A 560 -2.15 15.44 -25.17
CA SER A 560 -3.20 15.84 -26.12
C SER A 560 -4.47 16.39 -25.45
N ALA A 561 -4.65 16.18 -24.14
CA ALA A 561 -5.84 16.61 -23.39
C ALA A 561 -5.75 18.08 -22.94
N SER A 562 -4.56 18.66 -22.88
CA SER A 562 -4.35 20.06 -22.50
C SER A 562 -4.74 21.08 -23.59
N GLY A 563 -5.00 20.63 -24.83
CA GLY A 563 -5.23 21.54 -25.97
C GLY A 563 -4.01 22.37 -26.38
N SER A 564 -2.86 22.15 -25.74
CA SER A 564 -1.56 22.74 -26.03
C SER A 564 -0.59 21.64 -26.44
N PHE A 565 0.25 21.88 -27.44
CA PHE A 565 1.28 20.93 -27.86
C PHE A 565 2.47 20.92 -26.88
N ALA A 566 2.21 20.62 -25.60
CA ALA A 566 3.22 20.61 -24.54
C ALA A 566 3.87 19.21 -24.42
N LEU A 567 5.19 19.18 -24.50
CA LEU A 567 5.98 18.01 -24.16
C LEU A 567 6.31 18.07 -22.67
N THR A 568 5.95 17.04 -21.91
CA THR A 568 6.04 17.07 -20.44
C THR A 568 6.80 15.87 -19.88
N HIS A 569 7.29 16.01 -18.65
CA HIS A 569 7.92 14.94 -17.90
C HIS A 569 6.89 13.93 -17.42
N ASP A 570 6.95 12.70 -17.94
CA ASP A 570 6.11 11.62 -17.46
C ASP A 570 6.59 11.13 -16.08
N THR A 571 5.98 11.63 -15.03
CA THR A 571 6.33 11.26 -13.66
C THR A 571 6.07 9.79 -13.33
N SER A 572 5.34 9.07 -14.18
CA SER A 572 5.06 7.64 -14.04
C SER A 572 6.04 6.75 -14.80
N GLU A 573 6.75 7.28 -15.80
CA GLU A 573 7.64 6.53 -16.70
C GLU A 573 9.09 7.03 -16.56
N LYS A 574 9.68 6.78 -15.38
CA LYS A 574 11.01 7.28 -14.99
C LYS A 574 11.81 6.32 -14.11
N ALA A 575 13.12 6.55 -14.03
CA ALA A 575 14.03 5.78 -13.19
C ALA A 575 15.09 6.67 -12.52
N THR A 576 15.31 6.47 -11.22
CA THR A 576 16.45 7.07 -10.51
C THR A 576 17.75 6.43 -11.00
N LYS A 577 18.61 7.23 -11.64
CA LYS A 577 19.85 6.75 -12.25
C LYS A 577 20.93 7.82 -12.16
N ASN A 578 22.12 7.45 -11.68
CA ASN A 578 23.28 8.32 -11.79
C ASN A 578 23.74 8.39 -13.26
N THR A 579 23.64 9.57 -13.87
CA THR A 579 24.04 9.83 -15.27
C THR A 579 25.38 10.57 -15.37
N THR A 580 26.04 10.87 -14.24
CA THR A 580 27.32 11.58 -14.19
C THR A 580 28.54 10.67 -14.30
N ALA A 581 28.32 9.36 -14.49
CA ALA A 581 29.33 8.39 -14.86
C ALA A 581 29.30 8.14 -16.37
N MET A 582 30.43 7.77 -16.96
CA MET A 582 30.47 7.33 -18.36
C MET A 582 29.81 5.95 -18.46
N THR A 583 28.63 5.88 -19.05
CA THR A 583 27.77 4.69 -19.06
C THR A 583 27.37 4.32 -20.48
N ASN A 584 27.33 3.01 -20.78
CA ASN A 584 26.86 2.51 -22.06
C ASN A 584 25.34 2.30 -21.99
N TYR A 585 24.61 3.05 -22.80
CA TYR A 585 23.17 2.91 -22.92
C TYR A 585 22.79 2.16 -24.19
N GLU A 586 21.71 1.37 -24.10
CA GLU A 586 21.05 0.73 -25.24
C GLU A 586 19.56 1.09 -25.18
N LEU A 587 19.10 1.90 -26.12
CA LEU A 587 17.69 2.18 -26.36
C LEU A 587 17.19 1.27 -27.47
N SER A 588 16.40 0.27 -27.11
CA SER A 588 15.83 -0.72 -28.01
C SER A 588 14.38 -0.40 -28.31
N VAL A 589 13.98 -0.48 -29.58
CA VAL A 589 12.61 -0.22 -30.04
C VAL A 589 12.09 -1.44 -30.80
N LEU A 590 10.88 -1.90 -30.45
CA LEU A 590 10.21 -3.01 -31.14
C LEU A 590 8.68 -2.92 -30.97
N GLY A 591 7.97 -3.04 -32.08
CA GLY A 591 6.52 -2.86 -32.15
C GLY A 591 6.13 -1.46 -31.66
N ASP A 592 5.25 -1.40 -30.67
CA ASP A 592 4.82 -0.15 -30.02
C ASP A 592 5.55 0.11 -28.69
N ASN A 593 6.66 -0.58 -28.40
CA ASN A 593 7.36 -0.46 -27.12
C ASN A 593 8.84 -0.08 -27.31
N TYR A 594 9.42 0.47 -26.24
CA TYR A 594 10.86 0.66 -26.11
C TYR A 594 11.39 0.13 -24.77
N GLN A 595 12.68 -0.14 -24.70
CA GLN A 595 13.41 -0.55 -23.51
C GLN A 595 14.75 0.19 -23.44
N LEU A 596 15.08 0.76 -22.28
CA LEU A 596 16.38 1.38 -22.01
C LEU A 596 17.19 0.51 -21.05
N PHE A 597 18.44 0.25 -21.43
CA PHE A 597 19.43 -0.42 -20.59
C PHE A 597 20.63 0.50 -20.37
N ALA A 598 21.31 0.33 -19.23
CA ALA A 598 22.54 0.99 -18.86
C ALA A 598 23.54 -0.05 -18.34
N ASP A 599 24.67 -0.21 -19.03
CA ASP A 599 25.67 -1.26 -18.79
C ASP A 599 25.03 -2.65 -18.66
N ASN A 600 24.14 -2.96 -19.61
CA ASN A 600 23.32 -4.19 -19.68
C ASN A 600 22.31 -4.40 -18.54
N SER A 601 22.16 -3.43 -17.64
CA SER A 601 21.12 -3.45 -16.60
C SER A 601 19.89 -2.70 -17.07
N TYR A 602 18.69 -3.23 -16.81
CA TYR A 602 17.43 -2.55 -17.10
C TYR A 602 17.36 -1.18 -16.40
N VAL A 603 16.77 -0.19 -17.08
CA VAL A 603 16.53 1.15 -16.53
C VAL A 603 15.03 1.45 -16.50
N LEU A 604 14.39 1.49 -17.67
CA LEU A 604 12.95 1.74 -17.82
C LEU A 604 12.47 1.27 -19.20
N SER A 605 11.16 1.10 -19.35
CA SER A 605 10.50 0.76 -20.61
C SER A 605 9.11 1.39 -20.68
N GLY A 606 8.55 1.45 -21.88
CA GLY A 606 7.22 2.02 -22.07
C GLY A 606 6.73 1.93 -23.52
N LYS A 607 5.60 2.60 -23.78
CA LYS A 607 4.99 2.67 -25.12
C LYS A 607 5.66 3.76 -25.95
N LEU A 608 5.78 3.55 -27.25
CA LEU A 608 6.15 4.62 -28.17
C LEU A 608 5.04 5.67 -28.24
N ARG A 609 5.43 6.94 -28.38
CA ARG A 609 4.54 8.07 -28.62
C ARG A 609 4.40 8.30 -30.13
N ASP A 610 3.30 8.89 -30.54
CA ASP A 610 3.08 9.32 -31.92
C ASP A 610 3.48 10.80 -32.05
N TYR A 611 4.60 11.05 -32.73
CA TYR A 611 5.10 12.40 -32.93
C TYR A 611 4.65 13.01 -34.26
N SER A 612 3.79 12.33 -35.02
CA SER A 612 3.26 12.85 -36.27
C SER A 612 2.46 14.16 -36.02
N GLY A 613 2.91 15.25 -36.63
CA GLY A 613 2.27 16.56 -36.51
C GLY A 613 2.85 17.53 -35.45
N ILE A 614 3.87 17.12 -34.68
CA ILE A 614 4.50 17.98 -33.66
C ILE A 614 5.72 18.73 -34.25
N GLY A 615 5.48 19.74 -35.08
CA GLY A 615 6.54 20.59 -35.64
C GLY A 615 7.57 19.88 -36.56
N GLU A 616 8.44 20.65 -37.21
CA GLU A 616 9.33 20.11 -38.26
C GLU A 616 10.36 19.08 -37.76
N LYS A 617 10.82 19.18 -36.50
CA LYS A 617 11.92 18.34 -35.96
C LYS A 617 11.46 16.96 -35.49
N TYR A 618 10.21 16.81 -35.02
CA TYR A 618 9.65 15.54 -34.56
C TYR A 618 8.84 14.81 -35.64
N SER A 619 8.50 15.49 -36.73
CA SER A 619 7.89 14.86 -37.92
C SER A 619 8.88 14.13 -38.83
N LEU A 620 10.17 14.10 -38.50
CA LEU A 620 11.21 13.49 -39.33
C LEU A 620 11.19 11.97 -39.18
N SER A 621 10.87 11.25 -40.26
CA SER A 621 10.98 9.79 -40.34
C SER A 621 12.44 9.31 -40.28
N ASN A 622 12.69 8.17 -39.65
CA ASN A 622 14.01 7.53 -39.53
C ASN A 622 15.06 8.43 -38.85
N TYR A 623 14.64 9.11 -37.79
CA TYR A 623 15.42 10.14 -37.12
C TYR A 623 15.92 9.65 -35.76
N PHE A 624 17.13 10.07 -35.39
CA PHE A 624 17.54 10.07 -33.99
C PHE A 624 18.32 11.34 -33.65
N PHE A 625 18.32 11.69 -32.36
CA PHE A 625 18.98 12.86 -31.82
C PHE A 625 19.58 12.57 -30.44
N LEU A 626 20.79 13.07 -30.20
CA LEU A 626 21.43 13.08 -28.89
C LEU A 626 21.91 14.51 -28.61
N GLY A 627 21.34 15.17 -27.61
CA GLY A 627 21.73 16.52 -27.23
C GLY A 627 20.60 17.36 -26.67
N ASP A 628 20.76 18.68 -26.76
CA ASP A 628 19.79 19.68 -26.32
C ASP A 628 19.28 20.48 -27.50
N ASN A 629 17.97 20.62 -27.58
CA ASN A 629 17.27 21.40 -28.58
C ASN A 629 16.33 22.45 -27.96
N SER A 630 16.48 22.72 -26.65
CA SER A 630 15.66 23.65 -25.90
C SER A 630 16.39 24.98 -25.64
N SER A 631 15.65 26.00 -25.24
CA SER A 631 16.20 27.25 -24.65
C SER A 631 15.98 27.34 -23.13
N SER A 632 15.45 26.26 -22.56
CA SER A 632 15.01 26.16 -21.17
C SER A 632 15.86 25.18 -20.38
N ALA A 633 16.78 24.45 -21.02
CA ALA A 633 17.78 23.65 -20.37
C ALA A 633 19.17 23.87 -20.98
N LYS A 634 20.18 23.26 -20.34
CA LYS A 634 21.56 23.19 -20.83
C LYS A 634 22.31 22.03 -20.20
N ALA A 635 23.28 21.47 -20.93
CA ALA A 635 24.22 20.50 -20.38
C ALA A 635 25.62 20.64 -20.98
N ASP A 636 26.59 20.14 -20.21
CA ASP A 636 27.91 19.74 -20.69
C ASP A 636 27.95 18.22 -20.62
N VAL A 637 28.09 17.56 -21.76
CA VAL A 637 28.11 16.09 -21.86
C VAL A 637 29.35 15.60 -22.58
N SER A 638 29.87 14.46 -22.15
CA SER A 638 30.91 13.71 -22.86
C SER A 638 30.28 12.51 -23.54
N ILE A 639 30.33 12.45 -24.87
CA ILE A 639 29.84 11.32 -25.68
C ILE A 639 31.05 10.46 -26.07
N GLY A 640 31.05 9.18 -25.70
CA GLY A 640 32.14 8.25 -26.00
C GLY A 640 31.93 7.41 -27.26
N SER A 641 30.69 7.04 -27.57
CA SER A 641 30.35 6.23 -28.74
C SER A 641 28.89 6.41 -29.14
N ILE A 642 28.59 6.18 -30.43
CA ILE A 642 27.23 6.14 -30.99
C ILE A 642 27.20 5.06 -32.07
N SER A 643 26.29 4.10 -31.94
CA SER A 643 26.01 3.13 -33.00
C SER A 643 24.52 2.81 -33.08
N LEU A 644 24.07 2.46 -34.28
CA LEU A 644 22.70 2.04 -34.55
C LEU A 644 22.73 0.60 -35.06
N ILE A 645 21.85 -0.24 -34.54
CA ILE A 645 21.65 -1.61 -35.00
C ILE A 645 20.24 -1.70 -35.57
N THR A 646 20.10 -2.00 -36.86
CA THR A 646 18.82 -2.35 -37.46
C THR A 646 18.66 -3.85 -37.49
N LEU A 647 17.43 -4.32 -37.32
CA LEU A 647 17.08 -5.73 -37.37
C LEU A 647 16.19 -5.95 -38.59
N ASP A 648 16.51 -6.95 -39.38
CA ASP A 648 15.68 -7.38 -40.50
C ASP A 648 15.32 -8.86 -40.34
N PRO A 649 14.11 -9.30 -40.74
CA PRO A 649 13.77 -10.71 -40.74
C PRO A 649 14.80 -11.50 -41.53
N ALA A 650 15.30 -12.60 -40.97
CA ALA A 650 16.16 -13.50 -41.73
C ALA A 650 15.35 -14.04 -42.92
N THR A 651 15.73 -13.68 -44.15
CA THR A 651 15.15 -14.29 -45.34
C THR A 651 15.44 -15.78 -45.28
N MET A 652 14.40 -16.62 -45.23
CA MET A 652 14.56 -18.06 -45.45
C MET A 652 15.27 -18.21 -46.80
N ALA A 653 16.50 -18.74 -46.78
CA ALA A 653 17.12 -19.22 -48.00
C ALA A 653 16.22 -20.36 -48.51
N ASN A 654 15.49 -20.10 -49.59
CA ASN A 654 14.71 -21.11 -50.30
C ASN A 654 15.60 -22.25 -50.79
#